data_AF-A0A484N3F1-F1
#
_entry.id   AF-A0A484N3F1-F1
#
_cell.length_a   1.000
_cell.length_b   1.000
_cell.length_c   1.000
_cell.angle_alpha   90.00
_cell.angle_beta   90.00
_cell.angle_gamma   90.00
#
_symmetry.space_group_name_H-M   'P 1'
#
loop_
_entity.id
_entity.type
_entity.pdbx_description
1 polymer ?
#
loop_
_entity_poly.entity_id
_entity_poly.type
_entity_poly.pdbx_seq_one_letter_code
_entity_poly.pdbx_strand_id
1 'polypeptide(L)'
;MMNRSLSSPTAALAPPQNGRAQPLARRTPQLFSASDDHNMVKKIQDTHTPDGRDVDANVILQVIQEIFQQANYPGVVESTNNMATSIAKLEEKATMAVDGILEGLSFITHKVSCELQCRCSGGGDTNAATMAILNMLSNYQWDAKVVLTLAAFAIAYGEFWLVAQLLATNPLAKSVAILKQVPDIVEHALPLKSRFDAVNNVIRAVVEVTRRIMEFKRLPANYISDDQPPLSVAITHIPTAVYWTIKSIVACSAQLTSLLGINYESLLATTMETWEITSTTHKLVHISDHLKEQLQICNQHIEEKMHIEYYRMVVHLFEISHFDNMKIIKALIYNKDDILPLEVGTTHTRASIEVLRRKTVLLLLSDLDISDEELSVLSNIYEESRTKPELQYEIVWLPILERPTTTPMGWNTEMDAKFKERQAMMPWYTLHHPSLLEPAVLKFVKEKWHFTKKMMLVALDPHQGKVASLNALHMVWIWGNLAYPFTIAKEESLWSMEPSWNIELIVDGIDQNIIEWSEQGKYICLYGGENIEWIKSFTSLVKSVAERAGIELHMVYVGKSNNRERVRKINDTITKEGLSHCWNDWNLVWYFWARINSMLYSKLLLGRKHRDDKVMDEVLTLLGFDGSEEGWAIISRGSFEMARAKSDVLLNTLGSFEEWEGDARAQGFVPALIAYFLRLRTPHHCNRVILPGVGGDVPEVIVCSECGRQMEKFFMYRCCAD
;
A
#
# COMPACT_ATOMS: atom_id res chain seq x y z
N MET A 1 46.03 17.51 -59.49
CA MET A 1 46.72 16.63 -60.46
C MET A 1 46.47 15.20 -60.01
N MET A 2 45.97 14.22 -60.76
CA MET A 2 45.39 14.03 -62.11
C MET A 2 44.45 12.80 -61.96
N ASN A 3 43.46 12.46 -62.79
CA ASN A 3 42.76 13.10 -63.90
C ASN A 3 41.33 12.51 -63.99
N ARG A 4 40.39 13.18 -64.68
CA ARG A 4 39.08 12.61 -65.06
C ARG A 4 39.18 11.89 -66.42
N SER A 5 38.32 10.90 -66.67
CA SER A 5 37.29 10.94 -67.73
C SER A 5 36.41 9.68 -67.77
N LEU A 6 35.17 9.82 -68.24
CA LEU A 6 34.18 8.74 -68.42
C LEU A 6 34.11 8.28 -69.89
N SER A 7 33.68 7.04 -70.12
CA SER A 7 32.74 6.71 -71.21
C SER A 7 32.08 5.32 -71.04
N SER A 8 30.81 5.23 -71.45
CA SER A 8 30.00 4.02 -71.71
C SER A 8 29.75 3.93 -73.24
N PRO A 9 28.84 3.11 -73.83
CA PRO A 9 28.04 1.96 -73.36
C PRO A 9 28.06 0.73 -74.33
N THR A 10 27.38 -0.39 -74.01
CA THR A 10 26.46 -1.20 -74.89
C THR A 10 26.08 -2.56 -74.29
N ALA A 11 25.06 -3.22 -74.87
CA ALA A 11 24.47 -4.50 -74.43
C ALA A 11 23.94 -5.27 -75.68
N ALA A 12 23.50 -6.54 -75.65
CA ALA A 12 23.32 -7.53 -74.56
C ALA A 12 23.28 -8.96 -75.16
N LEU A 13 23.29 -10.02 -74.32
CA LEU A 13 22.36 -11.19 -74.37
C LEU A 13 22.70 -12.27 -73.31
N ALA A 14 21.70 -13.04 -72.87
CA ALA A 14 21.70 -14.03 -71.76
C ALA A 14 22.03 -15.47 -72.25
N PRO A 15 21.94 -16.61 -71.49
CA PRO A 15 21.31 -16.92 -70.17
C PRO A 15 22.27 -17.75 -69.23
N PRO A 16 21.89 -18.49 -68.14
CA PRO A 16 20.56 -18.90 -67.66
C PRO A 16 20.24 -18.71 -66.16
N GLN A 17 19.08 -19.26 -65.80
CA GLN A 17 18.26 -18.98 -64.61
C GLN A 17 18.81 -19.57 -63.30
N ASN A 18 18.53 -18.89 -62.18
CA ASN A 18 18.24 -19.55 -60.91
C ASN A 18 17.30 -18.67 -60.07
N GLY A 19 16.25 -19.28 -59.49
CA GLY A 19 15.15 -18.56 -58.84
C GLY A 19 15.53 -18.00 -57.46
N ARG A 20 15.16 -16.75 -57.18
CA ARG A 20 15.24 -16.17 -55.83
C ARG A 20 14.03 -16.59 -55.01
N ALA A 21 14.28 -17.16 -53.83
CA ALA A 21 13.26 -17.31 -52.80
C ALA A 21 12.81 -15.94 -52.28
N GLN A 22 11.50 -15.71 -52.21
CA GLN A 22 10.90 -14.67 -51.38
C GLN A 22 10.62 -15.26 -49.98
N PRO A 23 10.81 -14.51 -48.88
CA PRO A 23 10.42 -14.97 -47.56
C PRO A 23 8.89 -15.10 -47.50
N LEU A 24 8.39 -16.24 -47.01
CA LEU A 24 6.95 -16.40 -46.76
C LEU A 24 6.48 -15.36 -45.74
N ALA A 25 5.69 -14.39 -46.20
CA ALA A 25 4.87 -13.59 -45.30
C ALA A 25 3.94 -14.54 -44.53
N ARG A 26 4.07 -14.56 -43.19
CA ARG A 26 3.12 -15.23 -42.30
C ARG A 26 1.74 -14.60 -42.54
N ARG A 27 0.90 -15.27 -43.33
CA ARG A 27 -0.53 -14.95 -43.39
C ARG A 27 -1.14 -15.27 -42.04
N THR A 28 -1.35 -14.24 -41.21
CA THR A 28 -2.42 -14.25 -40.22
C THR A 28 -3.73 -14.61 -40.95
N PRO A 29 -4.56 -15.54 -40.43
CA PRO A 29 -5.88 -15.76 -40.99
C PRO A 29 -6.68 -14.47 -40.84
N GLN A 30 -6.98 -13.79 -41.96
CA GLN A 30 -7.85 -12.64 -41.95
C GLN A 30 -9.26 -13.11 -41.60
N LEU A 31 -9.77 -12.70 -40.43
CA LEU A 31 -11.20 -12.76 -40.17
C LEU A 31 -11.95 -11.92 -41.21
N PHE A 32 -13.04 -12.52 -41.70
CA PHE A 32 -14.28 -11.99 -42.28
C PHE A 32 -14.39 -10.52 -42.77
N SER A 33 -15.26 -10.33 -43.77
CA SER A 33 -15.67 -9.02 -44.29
C SER A 33 -16.38 -8.20 -43.21
N ALA A 34 -15.78 -7.08 -42.79
CA ALA A 34 -16.30 -6.21 -41.75
C ALA A 34 -17.71 -5.63 -42.03
N SER A 35 -18.17 -5.67 -43.29
CA SER A 35 -19.53 -5.22 -43.66
C SER A 35 -20.62 -6.20 -43.25
N ASP A 36 -20.33 -7.50 -43.16
CA ASP A 36 -21.34 -8.52 -42.87
C ASP A 36 -21.52 -8.72 -41.35
N ASP A 37 -20.44 -8.56 -40.58
CA ASP A 37 -20.48 -8.59 -39.11
C ASP A 37 -21.38 -7.50 -38.54
N HIS A 38 -21.31 -6.26 -39.04
CA HIS A 38 -22.15 -5.17 -38.52
C HIS A 38 -23.64 -5.40 -38.81
N ASN A 39 -23.97 -5.95 -39.98
CA ASN A 39 -25.34 -6.35 -40.34
C ASN A 39 -25.86 -7.50 -39.46
N MET A 40 -25.00 -8.45 -39.09
CA MET A 40 -25.39 -9.55 -38.18
C MET A 40 -25.59 -9.05 -36.74
N VAL A 41 -24.67 -8.22 -36.22
CA VAL A 41 -24.79 -7.61 -34.88
C VAL A 41 -26.07 -6.79 -34.77
N LYS A 42 -26.40 -5.99 -35.79
CA LYS A 42 -27.65 -5.24 -35.83
C LYS A 42 -28.88 -6.15 -35.76
N LYS A 43 -28.94 -7.20 -36.59
CA LYS A 43 -30.04 -8.20 -36.53
C LYS A 43 -30.18 -8.85 -35.16
N ILE A 44 -29.08 -9.12 -34.46
CA ILE A 44 -29.11 -9.66 -33.09
C ILE A 44 -29.71 -8.62 -32.13
N GLN A 45 -29.27 -7.37 -32.21
CA GLN A 45 -29.80 -6.26 -31.40
C GLN A 45 -31.30 -6.01 -31.66
N ASP A 46 -31.75 -6.12 -32.91
CA ASP A 46 -33.17 -5.97 -33.28
C ASP A 46 -34.09 -7.02 -32.59
N THR A 47 -33.54 -8.13 -32.05
CA THR A 47 -34.30 -9.12 -31.25
C THR A 47 -34.49 -8.75 -29.77
N HIS A 48 -33.96 -7.62 -29.32
CA HIS A 48 -33.90 -7.26 -27.90
C HIS A 48 -34.80 -6.08 -27.59
N THR A 49 -35.94 -6.39 -26.97
CA THR A 49 -36.99 -5.45 -26.59
C THR A 49 -37.41 -5.72 -25.14
N PRO A 50 -36.50 -5.53 -24.16
CA PRO A 50 -36.74 -5.90 -22.78
C PRO A 50 -37.92 -5.12 -22.18
N ASP A 51 -38.83 -5.79 -21.49
CA ASP A 51 -40.05 -5.20 -20.90
C ASP A 51 -39.86 -4.77 -19.44
N GLY A 52 -38.61 -4.71 -18.96
CA GLY A 52 -38.26 -4.37 -17.58
C GLY A 52 -38.31 -5.55 -16.61
N ARG A 53 -38.66 -6.76 -17.05
CA ARG A 53 -38.53 -7.97 -16.23
C ARG A 53 -37.07 -8.22 -15.85
N ASP A 54 -36.83 -8.35 -14.54
CA ASP A 54 -35.59 -8.92 -14.02
C ASP A 54 -35.82 -10.37 -13.60
N VAL A 55 -34.82 -11.21 -13.85
CA VAL A 55 -34.80 -12.64 -13.50
C VAL A 55 -33.56 -12.88 -12.67
N ASP A 56 -33.70 -13.58 -11.53
CA ASP A 56 -32.54 -14.07 -10.78
C ASP A 56 -31.89 -15.24 -11.54
N ALA A 57 -31.12 -14.86 -12.56
CA ALA A 57 -30.33 -15.74 -13.40
C ALA A 57 -29.20 -16.43 -12.60
N ASN A 58 -28.86 -15.96 -11.40
CA ASN A 58 -27.79 -16.53 -10.59
C ASN A 58 -28.20 -17.82 -9.88
N VAL A 59 -29.38 -17.84 -9.26
CA VAL A 59 -29.91 -19.08 -8.65
C VAL A 59 -30.07 -20.17 -9.71
N ILE A 60 -30.61 -19.80 -10.88
CA ILE A 60 -30.79 -20.72 -12.01
C ILE A 60 -29.44 -21.24 -12.54
N LEU A 61 -28.43 -20.37 -12.72
CA LEU A 61 -27.11 -20.80 -13.18
C LEU A 61 -26.44 -21.78 -12.21
N GLN A 62 -26.62 -21.63 -10.90
CA GLN A 62 -26.08 -22.58 -9.92
C GLN A 62 -26.71 -23.97 -10.05
N VAL A 63 -28.04 -24.04 -10.18
CA VAL A 63 -28.75 -25.33 -10.39
C VAL A 63 -28.29 -25.99 -11.69
N ILE A 64 -28.10 -25.22 -12.76
CA ILE A 64 -27.57 -25.75 -14.03
C ILE A 64 -26.15 -26.31 -13.86
N GLN A 65 -25.27 -25.61 -13.14
CA GLN A 65 -23.91 -26.08 -12.86
C GLN A 65 -23.91 -27.39 -12.07
N GLU A 66 -24.83 -27.55 -11.11
CA GLU A 66 -24.98 -28.79 -10.34
C GLU A 66 -25.47 -29.96 -11.23
N ILE A 67 -26.40 -29.73 -12.15
CA ILE A 67 -26.83 -30.72 -13.16
C ILE A 67 -25.63 -31.19 -13.99
N PHE A 68 -24.84 -30.27 -14.56
CA PHE A 68 -23.68 -30.64 -15.37
C PHE A 68 -22.56 -31.33 -14.57
N GLN A 69 -22.41 -31.03 -13.28
CA GLN A 69 -21.44 -31.73 -12.42
C GLN A 69 -21.85 -33.18 -12.17
N GLN A 70 -23.13 -33.43 -11.86
CA GLN A 70 -23.68 -34.77 -11.59
C GLN A 70 -23.83 -35.64 -12.84
N ALA A 71 -23.98 -35.02 -14.01
CA ALA A 71 -24.08 -35.69 -15.30
C ALA A 71 -22.71 -36.15 -15.90
N ASN A 72 -21.61 -36.07 -15.15
CA ASN A 72 -20.31 -36.57 -15.62
C ASN A 72 -20.24 -38.11 -15.66
N TYR A 73 -19.44 -38.61 -16.60
CA TYR A 73 -19.30 -40.03 -16.92
C TYR A 73 -18.87 -40.90 -15.72
N PRO A 74 -19.47 -42.10 -15.49
CA PRO A 74 -19.14 -42.98 -14.37
C PRO A 74 -17.79 -43.69 -14.57
N GLY A 75 -16.69 -42.95 -14.41
CA GLY A 75 -15.32 -43.45 -14.53
C GLY A 75 -14.45 -43.27 -13.28
N VAL A 76 -14.89 -42.49 -12.29
CA VAL A 76 -14.18 -42.26 -11.03
C VAL A 76 -15.16 -42.35 -9.88
N VAL A 77 -15.14 -43.48 -9.17
CA VAL A 77 -15.85 -43.66 -7.90
C VAL A 77 -14.93 -43.22 -6.77
N GLU A 78 -15.09 -42.01 -6.26
CA GLU A 78 -14.60 -41.63 -4.93
C GLU A 78 -15.65 -40.82 -4.17
N SER A 79 -15.83 -41.18 -2.88
CA SER A 79 -16.55 -40.41 -1.85
C SER A 79 -18.09 -40.34 -1.91
N THR A 80 -18.75 -41.40 -1.40
CA THR A 80 -20.18 -41.38 -1.00
C THR A 80 -20.51 -40.30 0.04
N ASN A 81 -19.53 -39.77 0.77
CA ASN A 81 -19.72 -38.74 1.80
C ASN A 81 -20.11 -37.35 1.24
N ASN A 82 -20.00 -37.10 -0.06
CA ASN A 82 -20.34 -35.80 -0.66
C ASN A 82 -21.83 -35.69 -1.06
N MET A 83 -22.55 -36.81 -1.18
CA MET A 83 -23.88 -36.82 -1.79
C MET A 83 -24.96 -36.22 -0.88
N ALA A 84 -24.95 -36.53 0.41
CA ALA A 84 -25.89 -35.96 1.39
C ALA A 84 -25.73 -34.43 1.52
N THR A 85 -24.49 -33.93 1.51
CA THR A 85 -24.16 -32.51 1.61
C THR A 85 -24.58 -31.71 0.37
N SER A 86 -24.54 -32.33 -0.82
CA SER A 86 -25.08 -31.73 -2.05
C SER A 86 -26.61 -31.71 -2.05
N ILE A 87 -27.28 -32.76 -1.56
CA ILE A 87 -28.75 -32.81 -1.48
C ILE A 87 -29.27 -31.74 -0.51
N ALA A 88 -28.68 -31.58 0.68
CA ALA A 88 -29.08 -30.53 1.62
C ALA A 88 -28.91 -29.10 1.05
N LYS A 89 -27.83 -28.86 0.29
CA LYS A 89 -27.63 -27.58 -0.42
C LYS A 89 -28.62 -27.38 -1.57
N LEU A 90 -29.02 -28.46 -2.25
CA LEU A 90 -30.06 -28.42 -3.28
C LEU A 90 -31.42 -28.07 -2.68
N GLU A 91 -31.78 -28.63 -1.51
CA GLU A 91 -33.04 -28.31 -0.82
C GLU A 91 -33.09 -26.85 -0.31
N GLU A 92 -31.99 -26.33 0.24
CA GLU A 92 -31.84 -24.93 0.66
C GLU A 92 -31.94 -23.96 -0.55
N LYS A 93 -31.30 -24.29 -1.68
CA LYS A 93 -31.37 -23.47 -2.91
C LYS A 93 -32.71 -23.58 -3.62
N ALA A 94 -33.32 -24.76 -3.64
CA ALA A 94 -34.64 -24.98 -4.23
C ALA A 94 -35.71 -24.23 -3.43
N THR A 95 -35.65 -24.24 -2.10
CA THR A 95 -36.59 -23.45 -1.27
C THR A 95 -36.43 -21.94 -1.47
N MET A 96 -35.23 -21.42 -1.76
CA MET A 96 -35.05 -20.02 -2.19
C MET A 96 -35.65 -19.72 -3.58
N ALA A 97 -35.81 -20.71 -4.46
CA ALA A 97 -36.28 -20.54 -5.84
C ALA A 97 -37.80 -20.73 -6.03
N VAL A 98 -38.54 -21.07 -4.97
CA VAL A 98 -39.94 -21.55 -5.06
C VAL A 98 -41.01 -20.45 -5.01
N ASP A 99 -40.63 -19.18 -4.88
CA ASP A 99 -41.59 -18.08 -5.06
C ASP A 99 -42.06 -17.98 -6.52
N GLY A 100 -43.28 -17.46 -6.76
CA GLY A 100 -44.08 -17.63 -8.00
C GLY A 100 -43.47 -17.17 -9.34
N ILE A 101 -42.24 -16.67 -9.33
CA ILE A 101 -41.41 -16.40 -10.50
C ILE A 101 -41.14 -17.69 -11.29
N LEU A 102 -40.90 -18.83 -10.62
CA LEU A 102 -40.49 -20.08 -11.28
C LEU A 102 -41.57 -20.67 -12.21
N GLU A 103 -42.85 -20.44 -11.94
CA GLU A 103 -43.96 -20.99 -12.74
C GLU A 103 -43.99 -20.39 -14.15
N GLY A 104 -43.76 -19.08 -14.28
CA GLY A 104 -43.60 -18.40 -15.56
C GLY A 104 -42.30 -18.76 -16.28
N LEU A 105 -41.21 -18.98 -15.53
CA LEU A 105 -39.91 -19.37 -16.10
C LEU A 105 -39.90 -20.83 -16.58
N SER A 106 -40.64 -21.74 -15.93
CA SER A 106 -40.79 -23.13 -16.35
C SER A 106 -41.43 -23.23 -17.74
N PHE A 107 -42.51 -22.48 -17.98
CA PHE A 107 -43.20 -22.46 -19.28
C PHE A 107 -42.31 -21.92 -20.42
N ILE A 108 -41.55 -20.84 -20.20
CA ILE A 108 -40.65 -20.32 -21.23
C ILE A 108 -39.44 -21.24 -21.46
N THR A 109 -38.88 -21.83 -20.39
CA THR A 109 -37.78 -22.80 -20.49
C THR A 109 -38.23 -24.05 -21.26
N HIS A 110 -39.46 -24.53 -21.02
CA HIS A 110 -40.05 -25.62 -21.78
C HIS A 110 -40.21 -25.27 -23.26
N LYS A 111 -40.72 -24.08 -23.60
CA LYS A 111 -40.80 -23.61 -24.99
C LYS A 111 -39.44 -23.55 -25.69
N VAL A 112 -38.40 -23.06 -25.01
CA VAL A 112 -37.03 -23.05 -25.56
C VAL A 112 -36.50 -24.46 -25.74
N SER A 113 -36.81 -25.38 -24.81
CA SER A 113 -36.47 -26.81 -24.93
C SER A 113 -37.16 -27.46 -26.14
N CYS A 114 -38.43 -27.14 -26.40
CA CYS A 114 -39.12 -27.58 -27.61
C CYS A 114 -38.45 -27.05 -28.89
N GLU A 115 -38.07 -25.77 -28.98
CA GLU A 115 -37.37 -25.24 -30.18
C GLU A 115 -35.99 -25.89 -30.35
N LEU A 116 -35.25 -26.12 -29.24
CA LEU A 116 -33.98 -26.84 -29.21
C LEU A 116 -34.09 -28.30 -29.64
N GLN A 117 -35.25 -28.95 -29.48
CA GLN A 117 -35.48 -30.34 -29.90
C GLN A 117 -36.02 -30.42 -31.33
N CYS A 118 -37.05 -29.62 -31.66
CA CYS A 118 -37.76 -29.67 -32.94
C CYS A 118 -36.94 -29.21 -34.15
N ARG A 119 -35.95 -28.31 -33.97
CA ARG A 119 -35.08 -27.88 -35.07
C ARG A 119 -33.87 -28.79 -35.31
N CYS A 120 -33.52 -29.61 -34.32
CA CYS A 120 -32.37 -30.50 -34.38
C CYS A 120 -32.63 -31.80 -35.18
N SER A 121 -33.90 -32.18 -35.38
CA SER A 121 -34.27 -33.46 -36.00
C SER A 121 -34.20 -33.48 -37.54
N GLY A 122 -33.86 -32.37 -38.19
CA GLY A 122 -34.03 -32.20 -39.64
C GLY A 122 -32.92 -31.44 -40.39
N GLY A 123 -31.72 -31.32 -39.81
CA GLY A 123 -30.59 -30.64 -40.48
C GLY A 123 -30.79 -29.14 -40.74
N GLY A 124 -31.59 -28.47 -39.91
CA GLY A 124 -31.94 -27.05 -40.07
C GLY A 124 -30.78 -26.09 -39.79
N ASP A 125 -30.86 -24.89 -40.36
CA ASP A 125 -29.88 -23.82 -40.14
C ASP A 125 -29.78 -23.42 -38.66
N THR A 126 -28.60 -23.64 -38.06
CA THR A 126 -28.30 -23.28 -36.67
C THR A 126 -28.45 -21.78 -36.40
N ASN A 127 -28.24 -20.92 -37.40
CA ASN A 127 -28.45 -19.48 -37.24
C ASN A 127 -29.95 -19.15 -37.13
N ALA A 128 -30.80 -19.75 -37.96
CA ALA A 128 -32.26 -19.59 -37.89
C ALA A 128 -32.83 -20.05 -36.53
N ALA A 129 -32.41 -21.20 -36.02
CA ALA A 129 -32.81 -21.66 -34.68
C ALA A 129 -32.34 -20.73 -33.55
N THR A 130 -31.09 -20.23 -33.64
CA THR A 130 -30.55 -19.23 -32.70
C THR A 130 -31.39 -17.96 -32.68
N MET A 131 -31.75 -17.45 -33.87
CA MET A 131 -32.59 -16.25 -34.00
C MET A 131 -34.04 -16.49 -33.54
N ALA A 132 -34.58 -17.71 -33.71
CA ALA A 132 -35.91 -18.06 -33.18
C ALA A 132 -35.92 -18.01 -31.64
N ILE A 133 -34.91 -18.58 -30.98
CA ILE A 133 -34.77 -18.52 -29.51
C ILE A 133 -34.58 -17.08 -29.02
N LEU A 134 -33.74 -16.29 -29.70
CA LEU A 134 -33.50 -14.88 -29.34
C LEU A 134 -34.77 -14.01 -29.40
N ASN A 135 -35.64 -14.25 -30.40
CA ASN A 135 -36.95 -13.61 -30.54
C ASN A 135 -37.97 -14.15 -29.54
N MET A 136 -37.97 -15.47 -29.25
CA MET A 136 -38.83 -16.06 -28.22
C MET A 136 -38.54 -15.46 -26.83
N LEU A 137 -37.29 -15.08 -26.59
CA LEU A 137 -36.81 -14.45 -25.36
C LEU A 137 -36.67 -12.92 -25.52
N SER A 138 -37.36 -12.27 -26.46
CA SER A 138 -37.17 -10.83 -26.80
C SER A 138 -37.24 -9.89 -25.60
N ASN A 139 -38.21 -10.15 -24.71
CA ASN A 139 -38.53 -9.36 -23.53
C ASN A 139 -37.53 -9.53 -22.37
N TYR A 140 -36.63 -10.50 -22.44
CA TYR A 140 -35.66 -10.77 -21.38
C TYR A 140 -34.34 -10.03 -21.61
N GLN A 141 -33.69 -9.67 -20.50
CA GLN A 141 -32.33 -9.16 -20.49
C GLN A 141 -31.32 -10.19 -21.01
N TRP A 142 -30.19 -9.72 -21.54
CA TRP A 142 -29.20 -10.54 -22.24
C TRP A 142 -28.67 -11.72 -21.42
N ASP A 143 -28.44 -11.52 -20.12
CA ASP A 143 -28.07 -12.54 -19.14
C ASP A 143 -29.17 -13.62 -18.99
N ALA A 144 -30.42 -13.17 -18.82
CA ALA A 144 -31.58 -14.06 -18.71
C ALA A 144 -31.84 -14.85 -20.01
N LYS A 145 -31.62 -14.26 -21.20
CA LYS A 145 -31.72 -14.97 -22.48
C LYS A 145 -30.76 -16.18 -22.52
N VAL A 146 -29.52 -16.00 -22.09
CA VAL A 146 -28.52 -17.08 -22.06
C VAL A 146 -28.88 -18.12 -21.00
N VAL A 147 -29.19 -17.70 -19.77
CA VAL A 147 -29.46 -18.63 -18.66
C VAL A 147 -30.73 -19.46 -18.90
N LEU A 148 -31.80 -18.90 -19.48
CA LEU A 148 -33.00 -19.67 -19.84
C LEU A 148 -32.74 -20.68 -20.97
N THR A 149 -31.92 -20.31 -21.97
CA THR A 149 -31.50 -21.24 -23.03
C THR A 149 -30.63 -22.37 -22.47
N LEU A 150 -29.72 -22.02 -21.56
CA LEU A 150 -28.83 -22.97 -20.91
C LEU A 150 -29.59 -23.89 -19.93
N ALA A 151 -30.63 -23.40 -19.26
CA ALA A 151 -31.55 -24.21 -18.46
C ALA A 151 -32.29 -25.25 -19.31
N ALA A 152 -32.85 -24.83 -20.45
CA ALA A 152 -33.57 -25.71 -21.36
C ALA A 152 -32.69 -26.87 -21.88
N PHE A 153 -31.42 -26.57 -22.20
CA PHE A 153 -30.45 -27.59 -22.58
C PHE A 153 -29.97 -28.45 -21.39
N ALA A 154 -29.76 -27.86 -20.21
CA ALA A 154 -29.37 -28.59 -19.01
C ALA A 154 -30.42 -29.63 -18.59
N ILE A 155 -31.71 -29.32 -18.75
CA ILE A 155 -32.81 -30.28 -18.54
C ILE A 155 -32.66 -31.45 -19.51
N ALA A 156 -32.54 -31.21 -20.82
CA ALA A 156 -32.42 -32.27 -21.83
C ALA A 156 -31.16 -33.14 -21.63
N TYR A 157 -30.03 -32.50 -21.28
CA TYR A 157 -28.76 -33.18 -20.99
C TYR A 157 -28.82 -33.99 -19.68
N GLY A 158 -29.44 -33.43 -18.64
CA GLY A 158 -29.65 -34.09 -17.34
C GLY A 158 -30.59 -35.29 -17.44
N GLU A 159 -31.71 -35.17 -18.17
CA GLU A 159 -32.63 -36.28 -18.43
C GLU A 159 -31.94 -37.45 -19.14
N PHE A 160 -31.07 -37.17 -20.11
CA PHE A 160 -30.29 -38.20 -20.80
C PHE A 160 -29.39 -38.97 -19.83
N TRP A 161 -28.57 -38.25 -19.05
CA TRP A 161 -27.65 -38.90 -18.11
C TRP A 161 -28.34 -39.56 -16.93
N LEU A 162 -29.45 -39.01 -16.43
CA LEU A 162 -30.24 -39.63 -15.36
C LEU A 162 -30.80 -40.99 -15.80
N VAL A 163 -31.32 -41.09 -17.02
CA VAL A 163 -31.80 -42.36 -17.60
C VAL A 163 -30.64 -43.34 -17.82
N ALA A 164 -29.49 -42.86 -18.30
CA ALA A 164 -28.31 -43.70 -18.50
C ALA A 164 -27.73 -44.24 -17.18
N GLN A 165 -27.61 -43.41 -16.14
CA GLN A 165 -27.08 -43.78 -14.83
C GLN A 165 -28.01 -44.75 -14.07
N LEU A 166 -29.33 -44.59 -14.21
CA LEU A 166 -30.34 -45.43 -13.52
C LEU A 166 -30.77 -46.68 -14.31
N LEU A 167 -30.24 -46.89 -15.52
CA LEU A 167 -30.57 -48.01 -16.43
C LEU A 167 -30.53 -49.39 -15.74
N ALA A 168 -29.53 -49.61 -14.88
CA ALA A 168 -29.31 -50.89 -14.20
C ALA A 168 -30.17 -51.09 -12.94
N THR A 169 -30.68 -50.01 -12.34
CA THR A 169 -31.25 -50.02 -10.98
C THR A 169 -32.74 -49.66 -10.93
N ASN A 170 -33.27 -48.93 -11.92
CA ASN A 170 -34.64 -48.43 -11.92
C ASN A 170 -35.45 -48.99 -13.12
N PRO A 171 -36.55 -49.74 -12.88
CA PRO A 171 -37.38 -50.30 -13.95
C PRO A 171 -37.97 -49.26 -14.91
N LEU A 172 -38.36 -48.07 -14.43
CA LEU A 172 -38.89 -46.99 -15.27
C LEU A 172 -37.78 -46.42 -16.16
N ALA A 173 -36.59 -46.16 -15.60
CA ALA A 173 -35.44 -45.72 -16.38
C ALA A 173 -35.08 -46.73 -17.47
N LYS A 174 -35.14 -48.04 -17.16
CA LYS A 174 -34.93 -49.12 -18.13
C LYS A 174 -35.96 -49.11 -19.27
N SER A 175 -37.25 -48.93 -18.98
CA SER A 175 -38.29 -48.81 -20.02
C SER A 175 -38.09 -47.56 -20.90
N VAL A 176 -37.76 -46.42 -20.31
CA VAL A 176 -37.48 -45.17 -21.06
C VAL A 176 -36.21 -45.30 -21.91
N ALA A 177 -35.16 -45.91 -21.36
CA ALA A 177 -33.89 -46.15 -22.04
C ALA A 177 -34.03 -47.02 -23.29
N ILE A 178 -34.85 -48.08 -23.24
CA ILE A 178 -35.14 -48.95 -24.40
C ILE A 178 -35.79 -48.13 -25.53
N LEU A 179 -36.77 -47.28 -25.21
CA LEU A 179 -37.44 -46.43 -26.20
C LEU A 179 -36.53 -45.31 -26.74
N LYS A 180 -35.59 -44.81 -25.93
CA LYS A 180 -34.57 -43.81 -26.31
C LYS A 180 -33.26 -44.43 -26.89
N GLN A 181 -33.19 -45.76 -27.09
CA GLN A 181 -31.99 -46.49 -27.57
C GLN A 181 -30.70 -46.22 -26.76
N VAL A 182 -30.84 -45.87 -25.48
CA VAL A 182 -29.70 -45.55 -24.59
C VAL A 182 -28.76 -46.75 -24.31
N PRO A 183 -29.23 -48.01 -24.19
CA PRO A 183 -28.34 -49.15 -23.93
C PRO A 183 -27.25 -49.33 -25.00
N ASP A 184 -27.59 -49.15 -26.28
CA ASP A 184 -26.65 -49.30 -27.39
C ASP A 184 -25.55 -48.22 -27.35
N ILE A 185 -25.91 -47.00 -26.93
CA ILE A 185 -24.98 -45.87 -26.73
C ILE A 185 -24.02 -46.16 -25.55
N VAL A 186 -24.52 -46.78 -24.48
CA VAL A 186 -23.71 -47.14 -23.30
C VAL A 186 -22.76 -48.30 -23.61
N GLU A 187 -23.19 -49.30 -24.36
CA GLU A 187 -22.34 -50.42 -24.80
C GLU A 187 -21.21 -49.94 -25.74
N HIS A 188 -21.48 -48.92 -26.56
CA HIS A 188 -20.51 -48.30 -27.48
C HIS A 188 -19.90 -46.98 -26.95
N ALA A 189 -19.83 -46.81 -25.63
CA ALA A 189 -19.35 -45.56 -25.01
C ALA A 189 -17.87 -45.23 -25.32
N LEU A 190 -16.99 -46.23 -25.47
CA LEU A 190 -15.56 -45.99 -25.74
C LEU A 190 -15.32 -45.27 -27.09
N PRO A 191 -15.86 -45.74 -28.23
CA PRO A 191 -15.78 -45.00 -29.51
C PRO A 191 -16.42 -43.60 -29.49
N LEU A 192 -17.49 -43.42 -28.69
CA LEU A 192 -18.22 -42.14 -28.61
C LEU A 192 -17.60 -41.13 -27.64
N LYS A 193 -16.62 -41.54 -26.83
CA LYS A 193 -15.98 -40.70 -25.80
C LYS A 193 -15.52 -39.35 -26.32
N SER A 194 -14.89 -39.29 -27.49
CA SER A 194 -14.40 -38.03 -28.08
C SER A 194 -15.51 -37.03 -28.42
N ARG A 195 -16.73 -37.51 -28.74
CA ARG A 195 -17.91 -36.65 -28.97
C ARG A 195 -18.47 -36.13 -27.65
N PHE A 196 -18.56 -36.97 -26.62
CA PHE A 196 -18.96 -36.54 -25.27
C PHE A 196 -17.95 -35.54 -24.69
N ASP A 197 -16.64 -35.78 -24.85
CA ASP A 197 -15.58 -34.85 -24.43
C ASP A 197 -15.71 -33.49 -25.18
N ALA A 198 -16.02 -33.49 -26.47
CA ALA A 198 -16.27 -32.27 -27.24
C ALA A 198 -17.50 -31.49 -26.76
N VAL A 199 -18.62 -32.17 -26.49
CA VAL A 199 -19.83 -31.57 -25.90
C VAL A 199 -19.53 -30.99 -24.51
N ASN A 200 -18.82 -31.74 -23.65
CA ASN A 200 -18.43 -31.29 -22.30
C ASN A 200 -17.52 -30.05 -22.34
N ASN A 201 -16.64 -29.94 -23.34
CA ASN A 201 -15.80 -28.76 -23.53
C ASN A 201 -16.62 -27.53 -23.99
N VAL A 202 -17.62 -27.69 -24.86
CA VAL A 202 -18.56 -26.58 -25.18
C VAL A 202 -19.38 -26.20 -23.95
N ILE A 203 -19.92 -27.16 -23.19
CA ILE A 203 -20.68 -26.87 -21.96
C ILE A 203 -19.84 -26.03 -21.00
N ARG A 204 -18.57 -26.39 -20.78
CA ARG A 204 -17.65 -25.62 -19.94
C ARG A 204 -17.43 -24.19 -20.46
N ALA A 205 -17.25 -24.03 -21.77
CA ALA A 205 -17.05 -22.72 -22.39
C ALA A 205 -18.33 -21.85 -22.35
N VAL A 206 -19.50 -22.45 -22.57
CA VAL A 206 -20.82 -21.80 -22.46
C VAL A 206 -21.06 -21.30 -21.04
N VAL A 207 -20.82 -22.14 -20.03
CA VAL A 207 -20.98 -21.77 -18.61
C VAL A 207 -20.03 -20.63 -18.24
N GLU A 208 -18.77 -20.66 -18.70
CA GLU A 208 -17.80 -19.59 -18.44
C GLU A 208 -18.23 -18.26 -19.11
N VAL A 209 -18.61 -18.25 -20.39
CA VAL A 209 -19.11 -17.03 -21.06
C VAL A 209 -20.37 -16.49 -20.36
N THR A 210 -21.30 -17.37 -19.98
CA THR A 210 -22.52 -17.00 -19.22
C THR A 210 -22.17 -16.32 -17.90
N ARG A 211 -21.19 -16.87 -17.17
CA ARG A 211 -20.68 -16.30 -15.93
C ARG A 211 -20.05 -14.92 -16.15
N ARG A 212 -19.28 -14.72 -17.21
CA ARG A 212 -18.70 -13.39 -17.54
C ARG A 212 -19.78 -12.36 -17.86
N ILE A 213 -20.81 -12.73 -18.62
CA ILE A 213 -21.97 -11.85 -18.90
C ILE A 213 -22.66 -11.42 -17.59
N MET A 214 -22.85 -12.36 -16.65
CA MET A 214 -23.42 -12.04 -15.33
C MET A 214 -22.50 -11.18 -14.44
N GLU A 215 -21.17 -11.27 -14.59
CA GLU A 215 -20.24 -10.41 -13.84
C GLU A 215 -20.39 -8.93 -14.23
N PHE A 216 -20.66 -8.62 -15.50
CA PHE A 216 -20.96 -7.24 -15.92
C PHE A 216 -22.22 -6.67 -15.26
N LYS A 217 -23.29 -7.46 -15.13
CA LYS A 217 -24.54 -7.05 -14.45
C LYS A 217 -24.34 -6.75 -12.95
N ARG A 218 -23.26 -7.25 -12.35
CA ARG A 218 -22.91 -7.05 -10.93
C ARG A 218 -22.01 -5.85 -10.67
N LEU A 219 -21.57 -5.14 -11.70
CA LEU A 219 -20.73 -3.97 -11.52
C LEU A 219 -21.50 -2.85 -10.79
N PRO A 220 -20.90 -2.17 -9.80
CA PRO A 220 -21.58 -1.15 -9.01
C PRO A 220 -21.85 0.12 -9.83
N ALA A 221 -23.12 0.31 -10.22
CA ALA A 221 -23.59 1.42 -11.05
C ALA A 221 -23.30 2.83 -10.47
N ASN A 222 -22.97 2.95 -9.19
CA ASN A 222 -22.54 4.22 -8.58
C ASN A 222 -21.16 4.69 -9.09
N TYR A 223 -20.28 3.75 -9.45
CA TYR A 223 -18.89 4.05 -9.86
C TYR A 223 -18.69 3.93 -11.37
N ILE A 224 -19.53 3.16 -12.07
CA ILE A 224 -19.43 2.96 -13.52
C ILE A 224 -20.80 3.12 -14.18
N SER A 225 -20.83 3.71 -15.38
CA SER A 225 -22.07 4.08 -16.09
C SER A 225 -22.07 3.47 -17.49
N ASP A 226 -23.22 2.91 -17.88
CA ASP A 226 -23.43 2.25 -19.18
C ASP A 226 -23.17 3.18 -20.38
N ASP A 227 -23.34 4.50 -20.20
CA ASP A 227 -23.16 5.51 -21.25
C ASP A 227 -21.69 5.91 -21.46
N GLN A 228 -20.77 5.51 -20.59
CA GLN A 228 -19.37 5.97 -20.62
C GLN A 228 -18.35 4.82 -20.67
N PRO A 229 -17.20 5.01 -21.36
CA PRO A 229 -16.10 4.05 -21.31
C PRO A 229 -15.56 3.90 -19.87
N PRO A 230 -15.12 2.69 -19.46
CA PRO A 230 -14.96 1.51 -20.30
C PRO A 230 -16.24 0.66 -20.50
N LEU A 231 -17.26 0.83 -19.67
CA LEU A 231 -18.44 -0.05 -19.69
C LEU A 231 -19.24 0.06 -20.99
N SER A 232 -19.42 1.28 -21.53
CA SER A 232 -20.13 1.48 -22.80
C SER A 232 -19.48 0.75 -23.99
N VAL A 233 -18.17 0.49 -23.93
CA VAL A 233 -17.45 -0.33 -24.92
C VAL A 233 -17.66 -1.81 -24.64
N ALA A 234 -17.49 -2.23 -23.38
CA ALA A 234 -17.62 -3.62 -22.96
C ALA A 234 -19.02 -4.21 -23.27
N ILE A 235 -20.10 -3.45 -23.01
CA ILE A 235 -21.48 -3.91 -23.26
C ILE A 235 -21.78 -4.13 -24.74
N THR A 236 -21.06 -3.49 -25.68
CA THR A 236 -21.24 -3.75 -27.13
C THR A 236 -20.91 -5.18 -27.54
N HIS A 237 -20.08 -5.88 -26.76
CA HIS A 237 -19.70 -7.27 -27.02
C HIS A 237 -20.73 -8.28 -26.49
N ILE A 238 -21.60 -7.88 -25.56
CA ILE A 238 -22.57 -8.77 -24.89
C ILE A 238 -23.58 -9.39 -25.88
N PRO A 239 -24.25 -8.66 -26.78
CA PRO A 239 -25.19 -9.26 -27.75
C PRO A 239 -24.53 -10.35 -28.62
N THR A 240 -23.30 -10.09 -29.06
CA THR A 240 -22.49 -11.04 -29.85
C THR A 240 -22.12 -12.27 -29.01
N ALA A 241 -21.70 -12.09 -27.76
CA ALA A 241 -21.41 -13.19 -26.86
C ALA A 241 -22.64 -14.07 -26.58
N VAL A 242 -23.82 -13.45 -26.35
CA VAL A 242 -25.09 -14.15 -26.17
C VAL A 242 -25.43 -14.98 -27.42
N TYR A 243 -25.35 -14.37 -28.62
CA TYR A 243 -25.63 -15.06 -29.88
C TYR A 243 -24.76 -16.31 -30.06
N TRP A 244 -23.44 -16.18 -29.88
CA TRP A 244 -22.55 -17.34 -30.02
C TRP A 244 -22.77 -18.37 -28.92
N THR A 245 -23.15 -17.97 -27.71
CA THR A 245 -23.49 -18.89 -26.61
C THR A 245 -24.75 -19.69 -26.93
N ILE A 246 -25.85 -19.04 -27.33
CA ILE A 246 -27.11 -19.70 -27.73
C ILE A 246 -26.88 -20.60 -28.94
N LYS A 247 -26.15 -20.13 -29.97
CA LYS A 247 -25.80 -20.95 -31.14
C LYS A 247 -25.01 -22.20 -30.78
N SER A 248 -24.11 -22.10 -29.80
CA SER A 248 -23.34 -23.25 -29.30
C SER A 248 -24.23 -24.25 -28.56
N ILE A 249 -25.19 -23.76 -27.77
CA ILE A 249 -26.20 -24.61 -27.10
C ILE A 249 -27.07 -25.34 -28.13
N VAL A 250 -27.53 -24.65 -29.19
CA VAL A 250 -28.26 -25.26 -30.31
C VAL A 250 -27.43 -26.36 -30.98
N ALA A 251 -26.15 -26.11 -31.26
CA ALA A 251 -25.25 -27.11 -31.86
C ALA A 251 -25.03 -28.33 -30.94
N CYS A 252 -24.86 -28.13 -29.63
CA CYS A 252 -24.78 -29.22 -28.65
C CYS A 252 -26.08 -30.02 -28.53
N SER A 253 -27.24 -29.35 -28.59
CA SER A 253 -28.56 -30.02 -28.62
C SER A 253 -28.71 -30.89 -29.87
N ALA A 254 -28.28 -30.40 -31.03
CA ALA A 254 -28.28 -31.16 -32.28
C ALA A 254 -27.42 -32.42 -32.19
N GLN A 255 -26.24 -32.30 -31.60
CA GLN A 255 -25.31 -33.41 -31.41
C GLN A 255 -25.82 -34.44 -30.40
N LEU A 256 -26.40 -34.01 -29.28
CA LEU A 256 -27.04 -34.91 -28.31
C LEU A 256 -28.24 -35.65 -28.95
N THR A 257 -29.02 -34.97 -29.79
CA THR A 257 -30.14 -35.57 -30.53
C THR A 257 -29.65 -36.55 -31.61
N SER A 258 -28.56 -36.23 -32.30
CA SER A 258 -27.92 -37.11 -33.29
C SER A 258 -27.45 -38.42 -32.64
N LEU A 259 -26.83 -38.36 -31.47
CA LEU A 259 -26.42 -39.55 -30.70
C LEU A 259 -27.59 -40.49 -30.34
N LEU A 260 -28.82 -39.98 -30.23
CA LEU A 260 -30.03 -40.76 -29.93
C LEU A 260 -30.69 -41.41 -31.17
N GLY A 261 -30.23 -41.12 -32.39
CA GLY A 261 -30.90 -41.52 -33.64
C GLY A 261 -30.05 -42.28 -34.65
N ILE A 262 -28.78 -42.60 -34.36
CA ILE A 262 -27.85 -43.21 -35.33
C ILE A 262 -27.95 -44.73 -35.32
N ASN A 263 -28.26 -45.30 -36.50
CA ASN A 263 -27.99 -46.70 -36.81
C ASN A 263 -26.48 -46.90 -37.11
N TYR A 264 -25.88 -47.97 -36.58
CA TYR A 264 -24.43 -48.18 -36.45
C TYR A 264 -23.60 -47.94 -37.74
N GLU A 265 -24.15 -48.22 -38.92
CA GLU A 265 -23.43 -48.07 -40.20
C GLU A 265 -23.15 -46.61 -40.61
N SER A 266 -23.84 -45.62 -40.04
CA SER A 266 -23.58 -44.18 -40.32
C SER A 266 -22.47 -43.56 -39.45
N LEU A 267 -22.05 -44.26 -38.39
CA LEU A 267 -21.21 -43.74 -37.30
C LEU A 267 -19.82 -43.25 -37.75
N LEU A 268 -19.30 -43.78 -38.85
CA LEU A 268 -17.95 -43.51 -39.37
C LEU A 268 -17.86 -42.25 -40.28
N ALA A 269 -18.98 -41.68 -40.72
CA ALA A 269 -19.00 -40.61 -41.72
C ALA A 269 -18.84 -39.18 -41.17
N THR A 270 -18.94 -38.97 -39.86
CA THR A 270 -19.22 -37.66 -39.23
C THR A 270 -18.00 -36.99 -38.55
N THR A 271 -16.86 -36.94 -39.26
CA THR A 271 -15.68 -36.16 -38.81
C THR A 271 -15.89 -34.65 -38.89
N MET A 272 -16.72 -34.16 -39.83
CA MET A 272 -17.02 -32.73 -39.99
C MET A 272 -17.78 -32.15 -38.80
N GLU A 273 -18.79 -32.87 -38.27
CA GLU A 273 -19.59 -32.41 -37.13
C GLU A 273 -18.74 -32.19 -35.87
N THR A 274 -17.76 -33.06 -35.61
CA THR A 274 -16.87 -32.91 -34.45
C THR A 274 -15.93 -31.69 -34.59
N TRP A 275 -15.56 -31.33 -35.82
CA TRP A 275 -14.74 -30.14 -36.10
C TRP A 275 -15.52 -28.84 -35.86
N GLU A 276 -16.80 -28.78 -36.22
CA GLU A 276 -17.65 -27.61 -35.96
C GLU A 276 -17.84 -27.33 -34.46
N ILE A 277 -18.04 -28.37 -33.65
CA ILE A 277 -18.09 -28.27 -32.18
C ILE A 277 -16.77 -27.73 -31.62
N THR A 278 -15.64 -28.24 -32.10
CA THR A 278 -14.29 -27.86 -31.63
C THR A 278 -13.97 -26.41 -32.00
N SER A 279 -14.30 -26.00 -33.23
CA SER A 279 -14.19 -24.62 -33.71
C SER A 279 -15.06 -23.65 -32.90
N THR A 280 -16.29 -24.07 -32.60
CA THR A 280 -17.24 -23.31 -31.78
C THR A 280 -16.76 -23.17 -30.33
N THR A 281 -16.18 -24.23 -29.76
CA THR A 281 -15.52 -24.21 -28.43
C THR A 281 -14.43 -23.14 -28.40
N HIS A 282 -13.52 -23.16 -29.39
CA HIS A 282 -12.41 -22.20 -29.48
C HIS A 282 -12.92 -20.75 -29.58
N LYS A 283 -14.03 -20.53 -30.28
CA LYS A 283 -14.66 -19.21 -30.40
C LYS A 283 -15.28 -18.73 -29.09
N LEU A 284 -15.94 -19.61 -28.32
CA LEU A 284 -16.44 -19.27 -26.99
C LEU A 284 -15.31 -18.95 -26.00
N VAL A 285 -14.21 -19.71 -26.03
CA VAL A 285 -13.03 -19.42 -25.19
C VAL A 285 -12.47 -18.03 -25.51
N HIS A 286 -12.29 -17.68 -26.79
CA HIS A 286 -11.87 -16.33 -27.18
C HIS A 286 -12.86 -15.23 -26.75
N ILE A 287 -14.17 -15.49 -26.81
CA ILE A 287 -15.20 -14.54 -26.32
C ILE A 287 -15.08 -14.38 -24.80
N SER A 288 -14.90 -15.47 -24.06
CA SER A 288 -14.67 -15.45 -22.60
C SER A 288 -13.43 -14.64 -22.23
N ASP A 289 -12.30 -14.88 -22.90
CA ASP A 289 -11.04 -14.17 -22.62
C ASP A 289 -11.16 -12.67 -22.92
N HIS A 290 -11.82 -12.29 -24.02
CA HIS A 290 -12.11 -10.89 -24.34
C HIS A 290 -13.05 -10.24 -23.30
N LEU A 291 -14.13 -10.91 -22.90
CA LEU A 291 -15.03 -10.41 -21.86
C LEU A 291 -14.32 -10.27 -20.51
N LYS A 292 -13.40 -11.19 -20.18
CA LYS A 292 -12.57 -11.12 -18.96
C LYS A 292 -11.62 -9.92 -18.99
N GLU A 293 -10.99 -9.63 -20.12
CA GLU A 293 -10.16 -8.42 -20.30
C GLU A 293 -10.99 -7.14 -20.13
N GLN A 294 -12.15 -7.05 -20.80
CA GLN A 294 -13.06 -5.92 -20.66
C GLN A 294 -13.56 -5.72 -19.22
N LEU A 295 -13.84 -6.83 -18.51
CA LEU A 295 -14.25 -6.79 -17.10
C LEU A 295 -13.12 -6.31 -16.19
N GLN A 296 -11.86 -6.70 -16.47
CA GLN A 296 -10.69 -6.22 -15.74
C GLN A 296 -10.51 -4.71 -15.91
N ILE A 297 -10.67 -4.18 -17.12
CA ILE A 297 -10.62 -2.73 -17.39
C ILE A 297 -11.75 -1.99 -16.64
N CYS A 298 -12.96 -2.56 -16.59
CA CYS A 298 -14.07 -1.99 -15.83
C CYS A 298 -13.80 -1.96 -14.32
N ASN A 299 -13.28 -3.05 -13.74
CA ASN A 299 -12.93 -3.12 -12.32
C ASN A 299 -11.80 -2.13 -11.98
N GLN A 300 -10.76 -2.02 -12.80
CA GLN A 300 -9.70 -1.02 -12.59
C GLN A 300 -10.27 0.41 -12.59
N HIS A 301 -11.17 0.75 -13.51
CA HIS A 301 -11.82 2.07 -13.53
C HIS A 301 -12.66 2.34 -12.26
N ILE A 302 -13.34 1.32 -11.74
CA ILE A 302 -14.11 1.40 -10.49
C ILE A 302 -13.16 1.64 -9.31
N GLU A 303 -12.08 0.86 -9.19
CA GLU A 303 -11.06 1.04 -8.14
C GLU A 303 -10.44 2.45 -8.18
N GLU A 304 -10.06 2.93 -9.37
CA GLU A 304 -9.53 4.28 -9.57
C GLU A 304 -10.52 5.36 -9.12
N LYS A 305 -11.81 5.25 -9.49
CA LYS A 305 -12.84 6.20 -9.00
C LYS A 305 -13.06 6.11 -7.50
N MET A 306 -13.17 4.91 -6.94
CA MET A 306 -13.33 4.72 -5.50
C MET A 306 -12.17 5.37 -4.72
N HIS A 307 -10.93 5.23 -5.19
CA HIS A 307 -9.78 5.89 -4.59
C HIS A 307 -9.84 7.43 -4.72
N ILE A 308 -10.31 7.98 -5.85
CA ILE A 308 -10.49 9.43 -6.03
C ILE A 308 -11.59 9.97 -5.10
N GLU A 309 -12.71 9.28 -4.98
CA GLU A 309 -13.82 9.68 -4.10
C GLU A 309 -13.45 9.58 -2.63
N TYR A 310 -12.77 8.51 -2.21
CA TYR A 310 -12.25 8.38 -0.85
C TYR A 310 -11.24 9.49 -0.52
N TYR A 311 -10.32 9.82 -1.44
CA TYR A 311 -9.39 10.93 -1.25
C TYR A 311 -10.14 12.26 -1.06
N ARG A 312 -11.16 12.54 -1.90
CA ARG A 312 -11.99 13.74 -1.77
C ARG A 312 -12.76 13.78 -0.45
N MET A 313 -13.29 12.64 -0.01
CA MET A 313 -13.93 12.49 1.30
C MET A 313 -12.95 12.82 2.43
N VAL A 314 -11.74 12.26 2.44
CA VAL A 314 -10.72 12.54 3.47
C VAL A 314 -10.34 14.03 3.48
N VAL A 315 -10.13 14.66 2.33
CA VAL A 315 -9.88 16.11 2.24
C VAL A 315 -11.05 16.89 2.85
N HIS A 316 -12.28 16.58 2.44
CA HIS A 316 -13.47 17.29 2.90
C HIS A 316 -13.74 17.11 4.40
N LEU A 317 -13.41 15.94 4.97
CA LEU A 317 -13.51 15.70 6.42
C LEU A 317 -12.63 16.65 7.25
N PHE A 318 -11.51 17.15 6.71
CA PHE A 318 -10.69 18.15 7.40
C PHE A 318 -11.19 19.60 7.24
N GLU A 319 -11.99 19.88 6.21
CA GLU A 319 -12.60 21.20 5.97
C GLU A 319 -13.79 21.47 6.91
N ILE A 320 -14.58 20.43 7.21
CA ILE A 320 -15.79 20.54 8.03
C ILE A 320 -15.52 20.30 9.52
N SER A 321 -16.47 20.69 10.38
CA SER A 321 -16.39 20.47 11.83
C SER A 321 -17.22 19.26 12.25
N HIS A 322 -16.67 18.45 13.16
CA HIS A 322 -17.31 17.24 13.68
C HIS A 322 -17.75 17.39 15.13
N PHE A 323 -18.55 16.44 15.62
CA PHE A 323 -18.98 16.36 17.02
C PHE A 323 -17.95 15.66 17.92
N ASP A 324 -17.19 14.72 17.36
CA ASP A 324 -16.05 14.07 17.98
C ASP A 324 -14.93 13.82 16.94
N ASN A 325 -13.77 13.39 17.42
CA ASN A 325 -12.61 13.04 16.61
C ASN A 325 -12.78 11.77 15.76
N MET A 326 -13.83 10.97 15.99
CA MET A 326 -13.94 9.61 15.42
C MET A 326 -14.14 9.59 13.91
N LYS A 327 -14.81 10.59 13.32
CA LYS A 327 -15.02 10.64 11.86
C LYS A 327 -13.70 10.74 11.08
N ILE A 328 -12.78 11.59 11.54
CA ILE A 328 -11.46 11.74 10.91
C ILE A 328 -10.61 10.49 11.21
N ILE A 329 -10.59 10.02 12.46
CA ILE A 329 -9.78 8.87 12.86
C ILE A 329 -10.20 7.59 12.10
N LYS A 330 -11.50 7.30 11.98
CA LYS A 330 -11.97 6.16 11.15
C LYS A 330 -11.58 6.33 9.67
N ALA A 331 -11.69 7.53 9.10
CA ALA A 331 -11.33 7.76 7.71
C ALA A 331 -9.83 7.62 7.42
N LEU A 332 -8.95 7.91 8.39
CA LEU A 332 -7.50 7.76 8.26
C LEU A 332 -6.98 6.37 8.59
N ILE A 333 -7.50 5.73 9.63
CA ILE A 333 -7.01 4.43 10.12
C ILE A 333 -7.72 3.29 9.38
N TYR A 334 -9.04 3.19 9.55
CA TYR A 334 -9.86 2.12 8.99
C TYR A 334 -11.36 2.46 9.15
N ASN A 335 -12.10 2.48 8.04
CA ASN A 335 -13.48 2.99 8.02
C ASN A 335 -14.56 1.90 8.14
N LYS A 336 -14.18 0.62 8.15
CA LYS A 336 -15.09 -0.53 8.28
C LYS A 336 -15.09 -1.00 9.73
N ASP A 337 -16.24 -1.48 10.20
CA ASP A 337 -16.45 -1.97 11.57
C ASP A 337 -16.49 -3.52 11.63
N ASP A 338 -15.83 -4.19 10.68
CA ASP A 338 -15.79 -5.65 10.49
C ASP A 338 -14.60 -6.35 11.20
N ILE A 339 -13.54 -5.61 11.52
CA ILE A 339 -12.36 -6.10 12.27
C ILE A 339 -11.92 -5.12 13.36
N LEU A 340 -11.04 -5.58 14.25
CA LEU A 340 -10.25 -4.71 15.14
C LEU A 340 -9.00 -4.25 14.35
N PRO A 341 -8.84 -2.99 13.93
CA PRO A 341 -7.72 -2.60 13.07
C PRO A 341 -6.43 -2.28 13.85
N LEU A 342 -6.54 -1.98 15.15
CA LEU A 342 -5.41 -1.58 15.99
C LEU A 342 -4.83 -2.74 16.80
N GLU A 343 -3.56 -2.61 17.17
CA GLU A 343 -2.84 -3.57 17.99
C GLU A 343 -1.76 -2.87 18.84
N VAL A 344 -1.68 -3.15 20.13
CA VAL A 344 -0.59 -2.66 20.98
C VAL A 344 0.69 -3.41 20.61
N GLY A 345 1.71 -2.69 20.13
CA GLY A 345 2.85 -3.29 19.44
C GLY A 345 3.66 -4.30 20.28
N THR A 346 3.94 -3.97 21.54
CA THR A 346 4.69 -4.83 22.48
C THR A 346 3.93 -6.06 22.99
N THR A 347 2.59 -6.02 23.04
CA THR A 347 1.77 -7.09 23.64
C THR A 347 0.91 -7.85 22.64
N HIS A 348 0.88 -7.42 21.37
CA HIS A 348 0.01 -7.91 20.31
C HIS A 348 -1.50 -7.89 20.67
N THR A 349 -1.90 -7.03 21.62
CA THR A 349 -3.30 -6.94 22.07
C THR A 349 -4.12 -6.15 21.05
N ARG A 350 -5.08 -6.82 20.41
CA ARG A 350 -5.96 -6.25 19.38
C ARG A 350 -6.97 -5.27 19.99
N ALA A 351 -7.22 -4.14 19.33
CA ALA A 351 -8.09 -3.07 19.81
C ALA A 351 -8.96 -2.45 18.70
N SER A 352 -10.11 -1.90 19.11
CA SER A 352 -10.97 -1.08 18.25
C SER A 352 -10.48 0.37 18.24
N ILE A 353 -10.77 1.13 17.17
CA ILE A 353 -10.49 2.57 17.07
C ILE A 353 -11.14 3.36 18.21
N GLU A 354 -12.21 2.84 18.81
CA GLU A 354 -12.93 3.47 19.92
C GLU A 354 -12.06 3.82 21.15
N VAL A 355 -10.89 3.19 21.32
CA VAL A 355 -9.92 3.54 22.37
C VAL A 355 -9.31 4.95 22.23
N LEU A 356 -9.43 5.55 21.04
CA LEU A 356 -8.93 6.88 20.66
C LEU A 356 -9.98 8.00 20.81
N ARG A 357 -11.24 7.63 21.08
CA ARG A 357 -12.36 8.58 21.18
C ARG A 357 -12.09 9.63 22.25
N ARG A 358 -12.18 10.92 21.90
CA ARG A 358 -11.97 12.08 22.78
C ARG A 358 -10.59 12.20 23.44
N LYS A 359 -9.56 11.53 22.90
CA LYS A 359 -8.15 11.69 23.28
C LYS A 359 -7.40 12.47 22.21
N THR A 360 -6.31 13.13 22.60
CA THR A 360 -5.34 13.66 21.63
C THR A 360 -4.67 12.47 20.94
N VAL A 361 -4.66 12.44 19.61
CA VAL A 361 -4.06 11.32 18.86
C VAL A 361 -2.82 11.81 18.15
N LEU A 362 -1.68 11.21 18.45
CA LEU A 362 -0.42 11.43 17.75
C LEU A 362 -0.26 10.35 16.68
N LEU A 363 -0.53 10.69 15.42
CA LEU A 363 -0.29 9.79 14.29
C LEU A 363 1.21 9.78 13.97
N LEU A 364 1.86 8.66 14.30
CA LEU A 364 3.24 8.38 13.96
C LEU A 364 3.29 7.88 12.52
N LEU A 365 3.80 8.71 11.61
CA LEU A 365 3.92 8.42 10.19
C LEU A 365 5.39 8.16 9.86
N SER A 366 5.70 7.03 9.23
CA SER A 366 7.07 6.67 8.82
C SER A 366 7.04 5.61 7.72
N ASP A 367 8.19 5.30 7.12
CA ASP A 367 8.41 3.99 6.50
C ASP A 367 8.85 2.95 7.56
N LEU A 368 9.50 1.85 7.14
CA LEU A 368 10.02 0.82 8.06
C LEU A 368 11.44 1.13 8.56
N ASP A 369 12.08 2.20 8.09
CA ASP A 369 13.48 2.56 8.33
C ASP A 369 13.64 3.58 9.47
N ILE A 370 12.73 3.53 10.45
CA ILE A 370 12.84 4.22 11.74
C ILE A 370 14.10 3.74 12.48
N SER A 371 14.79 4.60 13.21
CA SER A 371 15.92 4.21 14.05
C SER A 371 15.48 3.58 15.39
N ASP A 372 16.32 2.70 15.94
CA ASP A 372 16.07 2.06 17.23
C ASP A 372 16.09 3.09 18.36
N GLU A 373 16.97 4.10 18.25
CA GLU A 373 17.09 5.23 19.17
C GLU A 373 15.82 6.11 19.16
N GLU A 374 15.28 6.42 17.98
CA GLU A 374 14.02 7.17 17.82
C GLU A 374 12.86 6.48 18.53
N LEU A 375 12.70 5.17 18.33
CA LEU A 375 11.64 4.39 18.97
C LEU A 375 11.86 4.27 20.48
N SER A 376 13.09 4.02 20.93
CA SER A 376 13.41 3.86 22.36
C SER A 376 13.13 5.14 23.16
N VAL A 377 13.53 6.31 22.64
CA VAL A 377 13.29 7.59 23.30
C VAL A 377 11.80 7.94 23.31
N LEU A 378 11.08 7.72 22.21
CA LEU A 378 9.63 7.95 22.17
C LEU A 378 8.87 6.98 23.09
N SER A 379 9.35 5.73 23.22
CA SER A 379 8.83 4.72 24.16
C SER A 379 8.90 5.24 25.59
N ASN A 380 10.07 5.72 26.01
CA ASN A 380 10.28 6.26 27.37
C ASN A 380 9.33 7.44 27.66
N ILE A 381 9.20 8.40 26.74
CA ILE A 381 8.28 9.55 26.91
C ILE A 381 6.82 9.06 27.01
N TYR A 382 6.42 8.11 26.17
CA TYR A 382 5.07 7.57 26.18
C TYR A 382 4.77 6.76 27.46
N GLU A 383 5.69 5.92 27.91
CA GLU A 383 5.55 5.14 29.16
C GLU A 383 5.49 6.04 30.39
N GLU A 384 6.33 7.08 30.46
CA GLU A 384 6.26 8.10 31.51
C GLU A 384 4.86 8.73 31.57
N SER A 385 4.25 9.01 30.40
CA SER A 385 2.89 9.55 30.34
C SER A 385 1.82 8.63 30.94
N ARG A 386 2.02 7.31 30.91
CA ARG A 386 1.06 6.34 31.47
C ARG A 386 0.99 6.40 33.00
N THR A 387 1.98 7.01 33.67
CA THR A 387 1.97 7.27 35.11
C THR A 387 1.12 8.50 35.51
N LYS A 388 0.72 9.33 34.54
CA LYS A 388 0.11 10.66 34.71
C LYS A 388 -1.32 10.67 34.13
N PRO A 389 -2.38 10.45 34.93
CA PRO A 389 -3.76 10.30 34.44
C PRO A 389 -4.34 11.53 33.73
N GLU A 390 -3.73 12.71 33.90
CA GLU A 390 -4.04 13.95 33.20
C GLU A 390 -3.60 13.95 31.71
N LEU A 391 -2.64 13.10 31.31
CA LEU A 391 -2.09 13.05 29.96
C LEU A 391 -2.90 12.13 29.04
N GLN A 392 -4.07 12.60 28.62
CA GLN A 392 -5.01 11.84 27.80
C GLN A 392 -4.68 11.88 26.30
N TYR A 393 -3.54 11.29 25.93
CA TYR A 393 -3.14 11.07 24.55
C TYR A 393 -2.78 9.61 24.25
N GLU A 394 -2.84 9.25 22.97
CA GLU A 394 -2.41 7.95 22.43
C GLU A 394 -1.54 8.18 21.19
N ILE A 395 -0.55 7.31 20.97
CA ILE A 395 0.22 7.26 19.72
C ILE A 395 -0.34 6.15 18.83
N VAL A 396 -0.45 6.40 17.53
CA VAL A 396 -0.88 5.40 16.53
C VAL A 396 0.10 5.36 15.37
N TRP A 397 0.76 4.22 15.13
CA TRP A 397 1.66 4.03 13.99
C TRP A 397 0.92 3.70 12.70
N LEU A 398 1.12 4.53 11.67
CA LEU A 398 0.65 4.35 10.30
C LEU A 398 1.85 4.26 9.34
N PRO A 399 2.24 3.05 8.87
CA PRO A 399 3.35 2.87 7.94
C PRO A 399 3.00 3.36 6.52
N ILE A 400 3.68 4.41 6.07
CA ILE A 400 3.46 5.11 4.78
C ILE A 400 4.34 4.49 3.69
N LEU A 401 3.97 3.29 3.24
CA LEU A 401 4.74 2.50 2.30
C LEU A 401 4.49 2.91 0.83
N GLU A 402 5.55 2.88 0.02
CA GLU A 402 5.45 2.99 -1.44
C GLU A 402 5.09 1.64 -2.05
N ARG A 403 3.83 1.49 -2.49
CA ARG A 403 3.42 0.33 -3.29
C ARG A 403 4.01 0.49 -4.71
N PRO A 404 4.88 -0.42 -5.19
CA PRO A 404 5.36 -0.38 -6.57
C PRO A 404 4.20 -0.66 -7.53
N THR A 405 4.08 0.14 -8.59
CA THR A 405 2.98 0.07 -9.57
C THR A 405 2.99 -1.19 -10.46
N THR A 406 4.00 -2.06 -10.33
CA THR A 406 4.24 -3.20 -11.22
C THR A 406 3.94 -4.56 -10.60
N THR A 407 3.67 -4.66 -9.29
CA THR A 407 3.25 -5.90 -8.64
C THR A 407 2.11 -5.66 -7.63
N PRO A 408 0.98 -6.41 -7.71
CA PRO A 408 -0.09 -6.35 -6.69
C PRO A 408 0.37 -6.79 -5.29
N MET A 409 1.55 -7.41 -5.20
CA MET A 409 2.12 -8.03 -4.02
C MET A 409 3.52 -7.46 -3.75
N GLY A 410 3.58 -6.14 -3.54
CA GLY A 410 4.79 -5.42 -3.11
C GLY A 410 5.18 -5.66 -1.64
N TRP A 411 4.56 -6.63 -0.98
CA TRP A 411 4.82 -7.04 0.41
C TRP A 411 5.52 -8.40 0.39
N ASN A 412 6.72 -8.49 0.95
CA ASN A 412 7.50 -9.73 1.03
C ASN A 412 7.74 -10.13 2.50
N THR A 413 8.28 -11.33 2.72
CA THR A 413 8.55 -11.87 4.06
C THR A 413 9.56 -11.02 4.85
N GLU A 414 10.47 -10.30 4.18
CA GLU A 414 11.46 -9.43 4.82
C GLU A 414 10.81 -8.15 5.36
N MET A 415 9.90 -7.53 4.60
CA MET A 415 9.10 -6.40 5.05
C MET A 415 8.17 -6.78 6.19
N ASP A 416 7.58 -7.98 6.15
CA ASP A 416 6.75 -8.50 7.25
C ASP A 416 7.56 -8.72 8.54
N ALA A 417 8.75 -9.29 8.43
CA ALA A 417 9.67 -9.45 9.56
C ALA A 417 10.12 -8.09 10.13
N LYS A 418 10.55 -7.16 9.27
CA LYS A 418 10.97 -5.80 9.67
C LYS A 418 9.83 -4.99 10.28
N PHE A 419 8.61 -5.13 9.75
CA PHE A 419 7.43 -4.50 10.32
C PHE A 419 7.15 -5.02 11.73
N LYS A 420 7.23 -6.33 11.96
CA LYS A 420 7.04 -6.95 13.29
C LYS A 420 8.14 -6.57 14.27
N GLU A 421 9.39 -6.50 13.82
CA GLU A 421 10.53 -6.01 14.61
C GLU A 421 10.30 -4.57 15.10
N ARG A 422 9.90 -3.67 14.19
CA ARG A 422 9.55 -2.28 14.53
C ARG A 422 8.32 -2.21 15.44
N GLN A 423 7.28 -2.99 15.16
CA GLN A 423 6.05 -3.07 15.96
C GLN A 423 6.33 -3.53 17.40
N ALA A 424 7.21 -4.52 17.60
CA ALA A 424 7.55 -5.05 18.92
C ALA A 424 8.23 -4.02 19.85
N MET A 425 8.82 -2.94 19.29
CA MET A 425 9.40 -1.82 20.04
C MET A 425 8.36 -0.73 20.43
N MET A 426 7.10 -0.86 20.03
CA MET A 426 6.08 0.19 20.20
C MET A 426 5.09 -0.15 21.33
N PRO A 427 5.17 0.50 22.51
CA PRO A 427 4.22 0.28 23.61
C PRO A 427 2.82 0.88 23.37
N TRP A 428 2.63 1.57 22.23
CA TRP A 428 1.40 2.22 21.80
C TRP A 428 0.68 1.44 20.69
N TYR A 429 -0.38 2.02 20.12
CA TYR A 429 -1.17 1.37 19.08
C TYR A 429 -0.48 1.41 17.71
N THR A 430 -0.62 0.34 16.96
CA THR A 430 -0.12 0.16 15.60
C THR A 430 -1.27 -0.37 14.73
N LEU A 431 -1.21 -0.21 13.41
CA LEU A 431 -2.07 -1.00 12.53
C LEU A 431 -1.70 -2.48 12.68
N HIS A 432 -2.69 -3.37 12.73
CA HIS A 432 -2.46 -4.82 12.72
C HIS A 432 -1.64 -5.29 11.51
N HIS A 433 -1.90 -4.68 10.35
CA HIS A 433 -1.18 -4.97 9.11
C HIS A 433 -1.22 -3.75 8.17
N PRO A 434 -0.15 -3.40 7.46
CA PRO A 434 -0.11 -2.20 6.61
C PRO A 434 -1.11 -2.20 5.45
N SER A 435 -1.63 -3.36 5.04
CA SER A 435 -2.67 -3.44 3.99
C SER A 435 -4.01 -2.82 4.40
N LEU A 436 -4.25 -2.59 5.69
CA LEU A 436 -5.46 -1.92 6.19
C LEU A 436 -5.49 -0.43 5.82
N LEU A 437 -4.34 0.18 5.54
CA LEU A 437 -4.24 1.59 5.18
C LEU A 437 -4.63 1.81 3.72
N GLU A 438 -5.72 2.55 3.51
CA GLU A 438 -6.28 2.81 2.18
C GLU A 438 -5.32 3.65 1.30
N PRO A 439 -5.14 3.32 0.00
CA PRO A 439 -4.26 4.07 -0.90
C PRO A 439 -4.57 5.57 -1.01
N ALA A 440 -5.84 5.93 -0.85
CA ALA A 440 -6.29 7.32 -0.81
C ALA A 440 -5.74 8.09 0.40
N VAL A 441 -5.55 7.43 1.55
CA VAL A 441 -4.92 8.04 2.75
C VAL A 441 -3.42 8.21 2.52
N LEU A 442 -2.74 7.21 1.94
CA LEU A 442 -1.32 7.34 1.55
C LEU A 442 -1.10 8.54 0.62
N LYS A 443 -2.00 8.73 -0.37
CA LYS A 443 -1.97 9.89 -1.27
C LYS A 443 -2.22 11.20 -0.52
N PHE A 444 -3.22 11.25 0.37
CA PHE A 444 -3.53 12.42 1.18
C PHE A 444 -2.35 12.85 2.06
N VAL A 445 -1.73 11.92 2.79
CA VAL A 445 -0.55 12.16 3.63
C VAL A 445 0.62 12.74 2.81
N LYS A 446 0.89 12.21 1.61
CA LYS A 446 1.97 12.72 0.76
C LYS A 446 1.67 14.10 0.15
N GLU A 447 0.45 14.33 -0.32
CA GLU A 447 0.10 15.56 -1.04
C GLU A 447 -0.32 16.73 -0.13
N LYS A 448 -0.96 16.45 1.01
CA LYS A 448 -1.52 17.47 1.93
C LYS A 448 -0.68 17.67 3.19
N TRP A 449 0.02 16.64 3.65
CA TRP A 449 0.92 16.72 4.81
C TRP A 449 2.40 16.68 4.43
N HIS A 450 2.72 16.61 3.13
CA HIS A 450 4.07 16.71 2.58
C HIS A 450 5.09 15.71 3.17
N PHE A 451 4.62 14.52 3.53
CA PHE A 451 5.44 13.46 4.10
C PHE A 451 6.59 13.01 3.17
N THR A 452 7.82 13.04 3.67
CA THR A 452 9.07 12.79 2.92
C THR A 452 9.88 11.60 3.47
N LYS A 453 9.19 10.51 3.82
CA LYS A 453 9.72 9.22 4.36
C LYS A 453 10.22 9.25 5.81
N LYS A 454 10.88 10.33 6.24
CA LYS A 454 11.26 10.53 7.65
C LYS A 454 10.06 10.47 8.60
N MET A 455 10.33 10.02 9.82
CA MET A 455 9.34 10.00 10.91
C MET A 455 8.71 11.39 11.11
N MET A 456 7.38 11.43 11.14
CA MET A 456 6.56 12.63 11.31
C MET A 456 5.45 12.31 12.31
N LEU A 457 5.18 13.23 13.24
CA LEU A 457 4.21 13.01 14.31
C LEU A 457 3.07 14.02 14.20
N VAL A 458 1.96 13.65 13.58
CA VAL A 458 0.81 14.55 13.38
C VAL A 458 -0.08 14.52 14.61
N ALA A 459 -0.23 15.66 15.29
CA ALA A 459 -1.11 15.77 16.45
C ALA A 459 -2.54 16.11 16.02
N LEU A 460 -3.52 15.30 16.42
CA LEU A 460 -4.95 15.50 16.20
C LEU A 460 -5.66 15.85 17.50
N ASP A 461 -6.55 16.86 17.45
CA ASP A 461 -7.27 17.35 18.62
C ASP A 461 -8.37 16.36 19.11
N PRO A 462 -8.64 16.30 20.42
CA PRO A 462 -9.62 15.36 20.99
C PRO A 462 -11.08 15.68 20.65
N HIS A 463 -11.41 16.93 20.29
CA HIS A 463 -12.78 17.39 20.10
C HIS A 463 -13.29 17.19 18.66
N GLN A 464 -12.46 17.44 17.65
CA GLN A 464 -12.87 17.33 16.24
C GLN A 464 -11.96 16.43 15.40
N GLY A 465 -10.78 16.03 15.90
CA GLY A 465 -9.80 15.26 15.15
C GLY A 465 -9.03 16.09 14.11
N LYS A 466 -9.09 17.42 14.20
CA LYS A 466 -8.34 18.34 13.32
C LYS A 466 -6.87 18.39 13.72
N VAL A 467 -6.02 18.77 12.77
CA VAL A 467 -4.58 18.89 12.99
C VAL A 467 -4.28 20.04 13.96
N ALA A 468 -3.79 19.69 15.15
CA ALA A 468 -3.31 20.59 16.20
C ALA A 468 -1.84 21.02 15.98
N SER A 469 -1.04 20.11 15.41
CA SER A 469 0.29 20.37 14.86
C SER A 469 0.58 19.36 13.77
N LEU A 470 1.12 19.82 12.63
CA LEU A 470 1.43 18.94 11.50
C LEU A 470 2.67 18.06 11.76
N ASN A 471 3.62 18.56 12.55
CA ASN A 471 4.78 17.79 13.00
C ASN A 471 5.14 18.14 14.44
N ALA A 472 4.46 17.50 15.39
CA ALA A 472 4.73 17.60 16.82
C ALA A 472 6.04 16.90 17.25
N LEU A 473 6.79 16.28 16.33
CA LEU A 473 7.99 15.53 16.68
C LEU A 473 9.03 16.41 17.38
N HIS A 474 9.27 17.62 16.87
CA HIS A 474 10.24 18.54 17.45
C HIS A 474 9.83 19.01 18.86
N MET A 475 8.57 19.36 19.09
CA MET A 475 8.10 19.73 20.44
C MET A 475 8.12 18.56 21.42
N VAL A 476 7.87 17.33 20.97
CA VAL A 476 7.99 16.11 21.80
C VAL A 476 9.44 15.86 22.19
N TRP A 477 10.40 16.05 21.29
CA TRP A 477 11.83 15.96 21.63
C TRP A 477 12.26 17.07 22.59
N ILE A 478 11.87 18.32 22.37
CA ILE A 478 12.31 19.42 23.24
C ILE A 478 11.67 19.32 24.63
N TRP A 479 10.37 19.04 24.72
CA TRP A 479 9.60 19.23 25.97
C TRP A 479 8.96 17.95 26.53
N GLY A 480 9.09 16.81 25.85
CA GLY A 480 8.48 15.54 26.23
C GLY A 480 6.98 15.69 26.50
N ASN A 481 6.56 15.23 27.68
CA ASN A 481 5.17 15.32 28.13
C ASN A 481 4.69 16.74 28.47
N LEU A 482 5.59 17.71 28.68
CA LEU A 482 5.20 19.11 28.94
C LEU A 482 4.60 19.80 27.69
N ALA A 483 4.84 19.25 26.49
CA ALA A 483 4.23 19.72 25.25
C ALA A 483 2.73 19.41 25.12
N TYR A 484 2.15 18.52 25.94
CA TYR A 484 0.71 18.22 25.88
C TYR A 484 -0.15 19.50 26.00
N PRO A 485 -1.17 19.72 25.14
CA PRO A 485 -1.78 18.79 24.18
C PRO A 485 -1.20 18.83 22.75
N PHE A 486 0.09 19.15 22.59
CA PHE A 486 0.85 19.11 21.34
C PHE A 486 0.33 20.04 20.23
N THR A 487 -0.13 21.23 20.63
CA THR A 487 -0.58 22.31 19.73
C THR A 487 0.53 23.32 19.47
N ILE A 488 0.51 23.98 18.32
CA ILE A 488 1.44 25.08 18.00
C ILE A 488 1.38 26.19 19.07
N ALA A 489 0.19 26.56 19.54
CA ALA A 489 0.00 27.57 20.60
C ALA A 489 0.62 27.15 21.95
N LYS A 490 0.68 25.84 22.26
CA LYS A 490 1.35 25.32 23.45
C LYS A 490 2.87 25.37 23.30
N GLU A 491 3.39 25.08 22.11
CA GLU A 491 4.82 25.24 21.78
C GLU A 491 5.27 26.72 21.87
N GLU A 492 4.49 27.66 21.34
CA GLU A 492 4.71 29.11 21.49
C GLU A 492 4.71 29.55 22.97
N SER A 493 3.79 29.01 23.77
CA SER A 493 3.71 29.28 25.20
C SER A 493 4.93 28.77 25.95
N LEU A 494 5.41 27.55 25.66
CA LEU A 494 6.62 27.00 26.28
C LEU A 494 7.86 27.84 25.94
N TRP A 495 8.05 28.22 24.68
CA TRP A 495 9.11 29.14 24.26
C TRP A 495 8.99 30.57 24.81
N SER A 496 7.84 30.94 25.36
CA SER A 496 7.64 32.24 26.03
C SER A 496 7.83 32.15 27.54
N MET A 497 7.67 30.95 28.12
CA MET A 497 7.95 30.65 29.52
C MET A 497 9.44 30.36 29.78
N GLU A 498 10.19 29.92 28.76
CA GLU A 498 11.63 29.66 28.82
C GLU A 498 12.44 30.76 28.09
N PRO A 499 12.69 31.93 28.72
CA PRO A 499 13.27 33.10 28.06
C PRO A 499 14.80 33.06 27.91
N SER A 500 15.48 32.12 28.57
CA SER A 500 16.94 32.11 28.72
C SER A 500 17.57 30.80 28.24
N TRP A 501 18.68 30.91 27.54
CA TRP A 501 19.54 29.78 27.24
C TRP A 501 20.32 29.38 28.50
N ASN A 502 19.98 28.23 29.09
CA ASN A 502 20.56 27.70 30.33
C ASN A 502 20.96 26.22 30.17
N ILE A 503 21.69 25.69 31.15
CA ILE A 503 22.20 24.31 31.10
C ILE A 503 21.06 23.27 31.19
N GLU A 504 20.02 23.60 31.96
CA GLU A 504 18.83 22.77 32.16
C GLU A 504 18.10 22.52 30.84
N LEU A 505 17.76 23.55 30.06
CA LEU A 505 17.12 23.40 28.74
C LEU A 505 17.89 22.45 27.80
N ILE A 506 19.23 22.51 27.83
CA ILE A 506 20.10 21.67 26.99
C ILE A 506 20.03 20.19 27.41
N VAL A 507 19.98 19.89 28.71
CA VAL A 507 20.09 18.53 29.27
C VAL A 507 18.77 17.97 29.86
N ASP A 508 17.69 18.73 29.81
CA ASP A 508 16.37 18.36 30.31
C ASP A 508 15.87 17.04 29.68
N GLY A 509 15.38 16.15 30.55
CA GLY A 509 15.00 14.79 30.21
C GLY A 509 16.15 13.86 29.77
N ILE A 510 17.44 14.25 29.93
CA ILE A 510 18.60 13.43 29.54
C ILE A 510 19.36 12.89 30.75
N ASP A 511 19.85 13.76 31.63
CA ASP A 511 20.72 13.37 32.75
C ASP A 511 20.37 14.14 34.02
N GLN A 512 19.69 13.45 34.94
CA GLN A 512 19.20 14.02 36.20
C GLN A 512 20.34 14.54 37.10
N ASN A 513 21.55 13.96 37.02
CA ASN A 513 22.68 14.41 37.82
C ASN A 513 23.07 15.85 37.47
N ILE A 514 22.98 16.21 36.19
CA ILE A 514 23.33 17.55 35.69
C ILE A 514 22.30 18.58 36.19
N ILE A 515 21.02 18.20 36.23
CA ILE A 515 19.95 19.04 36.81
C ILE A 515 20.21 19.27 38.30
N GLU A 516 20.47 18.21 39.07
CA GLU A 516 20.79 18.30 40.51
C GLU A 516 22.04 19.15 40.78
N TRP A 517 23.08 19.06 39.94
CA TRP A 517 24.27 19.91 40.06
C TRP A 517 23.99 21.37 39.72
N SER A 518 23.07 21.65 38.78
CA SER A 518 22.63 23.01 38.42
C SER A 518 21.90 23.67 39.60
N GLU A 519 20.94 22.96 40.19
CA GLU A 519 20.19 23.41 41.39
C GLU A 519 21.12 23.66 42.59
N GLN A 520 22.19 22.86 42.75
CA GLN A 520 23.22 23.05 43.77
C GLN A 520 24.18 24.23 43.46
N GLY A 521 24.04 24.90 42.31
CA GLY A 521 24.87 26.05 41.91
C GLY A 521 26.33 25.69 41.58
N LYS A 522 26.58 24.41 41.25
CA LYS A 522 27.92 23.89 40.93
C LYS A 522 28.40 24.32 39.55
N TYR A 523 29.70 24.17 39.30
CA TYR A 523 30.24 24.38 37.96
C TYR A 523 30.13 23.09 37.15
N ILE A 524 29.60 23.19 35.94
CA ILE A 524 29.35 22.04 35.05
C ILE A 524 30.01 22.32 33.70
N CYS A 525 30.87 21.40 33.27
CA CYS A 525 31.53 21.40 31.96
C CYS A 525 30.99 20.26 31.09
N LEU A 526 30.14 20.59 30.11
CA LEU A 526 29.81 19.67 29.03
C LEU A 526 30.88 19.80 27.96
N TYR A 527 31.39 18.68 27.45
CA TYR A 527 32.37 18.71 26.37
C TYR A 527 32.22 17.54 25.40
N GLY A 528 32.71 17.72 24.18
CA GLY A 528 32.65 16.72 23.12
C GLY A 528 33.79 16.88 22.13
N GLY A 529 33.93 15.92 21.23
CA GLY A 529 35.05 15.86 20.28
C GLY A 529 35.41 14.43 19.91
N GLU A 530 36.15 14.28 18.81
CA GLU A 530 36.61 12.99 18.28
C GLU A 530 38.12 12.75 18.50
N ASN A 531 38.87 13.79 18.89
CA ASN A 531 40.31 13.73 19.14
C ASN A 531 40.59 13.37 20.61
N ILE A 532 41.07 12.14 20.85
CA ILE A 532 41.38 11.65 22.21
C ILE A 532 42.58 12.35 22.86
N GLU A 533 43.56 12.79 22.07
CA GLU A 533 44.73 13.54 22.59
C GLU A 533 44.31 14.93 23.07
N TRP A 534 43.41 15.58 22.32
CA TRP A 534 42.76 16.82 22.75
C TRP A 534 41.95 16.61 24.02
N ILE A 535 41.11 15.57 24.10
CA ILE A 535 40.31 15.26 25.30
C ILE A 535 41.20 15.11 26.55
N LYS A 536 42.31 14.37 26.45
CA LYS A 536 43.27 14.19 27.56
C LYS A 536 43.93 15.51 27.97
N SER A 537 44.40 16.30 27.00
CA SER A 537 45.03 17.59 27.25
C SER A 537 44.05 18.59 27.88
N PHE A 538 42.84 18.67 27.34
CA PHE A 538 41.76 19.54 27.82
C PHE A 538 41.33 19.17 29.24
N THR A 539 41.01 17.90 29.51
CA THR A 539 40.57 17.46 30.84
C THR A 539 41.63 17.66 31.92
N SER A 540 42.91 17.41 31.61
CA SER A 540 44.03 17.70 32.52
C SER A 540 44.16 19.21 32.81
N LEU A 541 44.14 20.04 31.77
CA LEU A 541 44.29 21.49 31.88
C LEU A 541 43.11 22.13 32.63
N VAL A 542 41.88 21.73 32.32
CA VAL A 542 40.65 22.20 33.00
C VAL A 542 40.66 21.85 34.48
N LYS A 543 41.07 20.63 34.86
CA LYS A 543 41.18 20.23 36.28
C LYS A 543 42.21 21.09 37.03
N SER A 544 43.39 21.29 36.43
CA SER A 544 44.43 22.17 37.00
C SER A 544 43.96 23.62 37.19
N VAL A 545 43.25 24.18 36.20
CA VAL A 545 42.64 25.51 36.31
C VAL A 545 41.53 25.54 37.38
N ALA A 546 40.71 24.50 37.47
CA ALA A 546 39.65 24.40 38.48
C ALA A 546 40.19 24.33 39.91
N GLU A 547 41.23 23.52 40.14
CA GLU A 547 41.96 23.43 41.41
C GLU A 547 42.56 24.78 41.80
N ARG A 548 43.23 25.48 40.86
CA ARG A 548 43.84 26.79 41.09
C ARG A 548 42.81 27.91 41.31
N ALA A 549 41.66 27.83 40.65
CA ALA A 549 40.53 28.74 40.86
C ALA A 549 39.72 28.43 42.13
N GLY A 550 39.92 27.26 42.75
CA GLY A 550 39.20 26.81 43.94
C GLY A 550 37.73 26.46 43.67
N ILE A 551 37.41 25.93 42.48
CA ILE A 551 36.04 25.59 42.06
C ILE A 551 35.79 24.07 42.02
N GLU A 552 34.64 23.64 42.54
CA GLU A 552 34.16 22.27 42.36
C GLU A 552 33.56 22.12 40.95
N LEU A 553 34.30 21.48 40.05
CA LEU A 553 33.93 21.31 38.65
C LEU A 553 33.50 19.87 38.35
N HIS A 554 32.27 19.71 37.86
CA HIS A 554 31.74 18.46 37.33
C HIS A 554 31.89 18.45 35.80
N MET A 555 32.49 17.39 35.26
CA MET A 555 32.76 17.27 33.83
C MET A 555 31.98 16.10 33.22
N VAL A 556 31.28 16.34 32.11
CA VAL A 556 30.52 15.33 31.37
C VAL A 556 30.93 15.34 29.90
N TYR A 557 31.35 14.18 29.40
CA TYR A 557 31.55 13.96 27.97
C TYR A 557 30.23 13.54 27.31
N VAL A 558 29.79 14.37 26.36
CA VAL A 558 28.51 14.28 25.64
C VAL A 558 28.62 13.45 24.36
N GLY A 559 29.83 13.25 23.82
CA GLY A 559 30.01 12.57 22.53
C GLY A 559 29.66 13.45 21.33
N LYS A 560 29.30 12.80 20.21
CA LYS A 560 29.08 13.41 18.90
C LYS A 560 27.99 12.67 18.13
N SER A 561 27.23 13.35 17.27
CA SER A 561 26.01 12.81 16.66
C SER A 561 26.21 11.61 15.72
N ASN A 562 27.39 11.48 15.10
CA ASN A 562 27.54 10.73 13.85
C ASN A 562 28.52 9.54 13.87
N ASN A 563 28.96 9.07 15.05
CA ASN A 563 29.77 7.84 15.14
C ASN A 563 29.64 7.10 16.49
N ARG A 564 28.65 6.20 16.59
CA ARG A 564 28.37 5.36 17.77
C ARG A 564 29.57 4.55 18.25
N GLU A 565 30.31 3.95 17.32
CA GLU A 565 31.43 3.06 17.64
C GLU A 565 32.66 3.83 18.14
N ARG A 566 32.92 5.02 17.57
CA ARG A 566 34.01 5.90 18.02
C ARG A 566 33.70 6.56 19.35
N VAL A 567 32.45 7.01 19.58
CA VAL A 567 32.02 7.53 20.89
C VAL A 567 32.18 6.45 21.96
N ARG A 568 31.81 5.19 21.69
CA ARG A 568 32.05 4.06 22.62
C ARG A 568 33.54 3.89 22.97
N LYS A 569 34.42 3.82 21.96
CA LYS A 569 35.89 3.72 22.16
C LYS A 569 36.46 4.89 23.00
N ILE A 570 35.88 6.10 22.87
CA ILE A 570 36.28 7.28 23.65
C ILE A 570 35.76 7.17 25.10
N ASN A 571 34.50 6.78 25.31
CA ASN A 571 33.91 6.55 26.64
C ASN A 571 34.69 5.50 27.44
N ASP A 572 35.08 4.39 26.80
CA ASP A 572 35.93 3.35 27.41
C ASP A 572 37.28 3.94 27.90
N THR A 573 37.87 4.83 27.11
CA THR A 573 39.15 5.50 27.45
C THR A 573 38.97 6.51 28.58
N ILE A 574 37.92 7.33 28.53
CA ILE A 574 37.57 8.31 29.58
C ILE A 574 37.34 7.62 30.92
N THR A 575 36.58 6.51 30.92
CA THR A 575 36.27 5.72 32.11
C THR A 575 37.52 5.05 32.66
N LYS A 576 38.34 4.42 31.80
CA LYS A 576 39.58 3.74 32.19
C LYS A 576 40.62 4.69 32.79
N GLU A 577 40.70 5.92 32.29
CA GLU A 577 41.68 6.92 32.72
C GLU A 577 41.13 7.92 33.77
N GLY A 578 39.87 7.77 34.20
CA GLY A 578 39.26 8.63 35.23
C GLY A 578 39.13 10.09 34.80
N LEU A 579 38.94 10.36 33.51
CA LEU A 579 38.99 11.71 32.97
C LEU A 579 37.75 12.54 33.36
N SER A 580 36.55 11.98 33.28
CA SER A 580 35.28 12.65 33.57
C SER A 580 34.13 11.65 33.76
N HIS A 581 32.91 12.14 34.00
CA HIS A 581 31.70 11.38 33.71
C HIS A 581 31.46 11.34 32.18
N CYS A 582 30.76 10.32 31.67
CA CYS A 582 30.44 10.18 30.25
C CYS A 582 29.11 9.44 30.05
N TRP A 583 28.36 9.83 29.03
CA TRP A 583 27.13 9.15 28.65
C TRP A 583 27.43 7.85 27.91
N ASN A 584 27.37 6.75 28.67
CA ASN A 584 27.64 5.40 28.15
C ASN A 584 26.49 4.82 27.32
N ASP A 585 25.25 5.26 27.55
CA ASP A 585 24.13 4.94 26.66
C ASP A 585 24.14 5.86 25.44
N TRP A 586 24.15 5.25 24.25
CA TRP A 586 24.06 5.94 22.98
C TRP A 586 22.74 6.68 22.79
N ASN A 587 21.64 6.21 23.40
CA ASN A 587 20.35 6.90 23.33
C ASN A 587 20.43 8.31 23.91
N LEU A 588 21.19 8.53 25.00
CA LEU A 588 21.37 9.86 25.61
C LEU A 588 22.15 10.80 24.67
N VAL A 589 23.23 10.29 24.07
CA VAL A 589 24.05 11.02 23.08
C VAL A 589 23.23 11.39 21.86
N TRP A 590 22.49 10.43 21.31
CA TRP A 590 21.59 10.67 20.17
C TRP A 590 20.50 11.68 20.53
N TYR A 591 19.84 11.50 21.68
CA TYR A 591 18.71 12.34 22.10
C TYR A 591 19.15 13.78 22.31
N PHE A 592 20.31 14.02 22.94
CA PHE A 592 20.90 15.36 23.06
C PHE A 592 20.99 16.06 21.69
N TRP A 593 21.65 15.43 20.71
CA TRP A 593 21.81 16.04 19.38
C TRP A 593 20.48 16.14 18.62
N ALA A 594 19.54 15.21 18.82
CA ALA A 594 18.19 15.27 18.26
C ALA A 594 17.35 16.42 18.86
N ARG A 595 17.44 16.68 20.17
CA ARG A 595 16.83 17.82 20.86
C ARG A 595 17.37 19.14 20.34
N ILE A 596 18.69 19.31 20.29
CA ILE A 596 19.32 20.55 19.82
C ILE A 596 18.99 20.83 18.35
N ASN A 597 18.99 19.82 17.47
CA ASN A 597 18.47 19.97 16.10
C ASN A 597 16.98 20.37 16.10
N SER A 598 16.15 19.76 16.95
CA SER A 598 14.71 20.07 17.03
C SER A 598 14.42 21.47 17.53
N MET A 599 15.22 22.02 18.45
CA MET A 599 15.13 23.43 18.87
C MET A 599 15.27 24.37 17.67
N LEU A 600 16.20 24.09 16.74
CA LEU A 600 16.35 24.88 15.52
C LEU A 600 15.09 24.81 14.64
N TYR A 601 14.60 23.60 14.34
CA TYR A 601 13.41 23.41 13.50
C TYR A 601 12.15 24.04 14.11
N SER A 602 11.95 23.88 15.42
CA SER A 602 10.84 24.49 16.18
C SER A 602 10.87 26.03 16.08
N LYS A 603 12.04 26.66 16.33
CA LYS A 603 12.19 28.12 16.20
C LYS A 603 11.97 28.64 14.78
N LEU A 604 12.39 27.88 13.77
CA LEU A 604 12.14 28.19 12.35
C LEU A 604 10.66 28.07 11.98
N LEU A 605 9.97 27.03 12.47
CA LEU A 605 8.53 26.80 12.24
C LEU A 605 7.68 27.96 12.78
N LEU A 606 8.05 28.50 13.95
CA LEU A 606 7.44 29.70 14.55
C LEU A 606 7.84 31.02 13.87
N GLY A 607 8.52 30.98 12.72
CA GLY A 607 8.87 32.15 11.92
C GLY A 607 9.88 33.10 12.57
N ARG A 608 10.57 32.69 13.64
CA ARG A 608 11.55 33.52 14.34
C ARG A 608 12.82 33.67 13.49
N LYS A 609 13.34 34.90 13.44
CA LYS A 609 14.55 35.24 12.67
C LYS A 609 15.76 35.24 13.59
N HIS A 610 16.88 34.73 13.09
CA HIS A 610 18.18 34.64 13.76
C HIS A 610 18.54 35.85 14.63
N ARG A 611 18.39 37.09 14.12
CA ARG A 611 18.77 38.31 14.87
C ARG A 611 17.90 38.67 16.08
N ASP A 612 16.76 38.01 16.26
CA ASP A 612 15.77 38.37 17.27
C ASP A 612 15.62 37.30 18.39
N ASP A 613 16.28 36.14 18.29
CA ASP A 613 16.16 35.03 19.25
C ASP A 613 17.52 34.45 19.66
N LYS A 614 17.97 34.80 20.87
CA LYS A 614 19.27 34.35 21.43
C LYS A 614 19.40 32.83 21.50
N VAL A 615 18.31 32.09 21.74
CA VAL A 615 18.36 30.62 21.82
C VAL A 615 18.72 30.03 20.45
N MET A 616 18.26 30.64 19.36
CA MET A 616 18.57 30.19 18.01
C MET A 616 20.07 30.34 17.68
N ASP A 617 20.71 31.44 18.09
CA ASP A 617 22.15 31.68 17.89
C ASP A 617 23.00 30.65 18.63
N GLU A 618 22.60 30.33 19.85
CA GLU A 618 23.26 29.36 20.72
C GLU A 618 23.15 27.93 20.18
N VAL A 619 21.95 27.52 19.76
CA VAL A 619 21.69 26.24 19.08
C VAL A 619 22.54 26.11 17.80
N LEU A 620 22.60 27.16 16.97
CA LEU A 620 23.43 27.16 15.76
C LEU A 620 24.93 27.05 16.08
N THR A 621 25.41 27.64 17.19
CA THR A 621 26.79 27.45 17.63
C THR A 621 27.05 26.02 18.12
N LEU A 622 26.12 25.39 18.86
CA LEU A 622 26.23 23.99 19.27
C LEU A 622 26.26 23.02 18.08
N LEU A 623 25.37 23.20 17.10
CA LEU A 623 25.38 22.40 15.86
C LEU A 623 26.65 22.69 15.02
N GLY A 624 27.23 23.89 15.16
CA GLY A 624 28.55 24.25 14.66
C GLY A 624 29.74 23.66 15.43
N PHE A 625 29.50 23.02 16.57
CA PHE A 625 30.49 22.23 17.33
C PHE A 625 30.45 20.75 16.91
N ASP A 626 29.26 20.17 16.71
CA ASP A 626 29.09 18.82 16.12
C ASP A 626 29.66 18.74 14.69
N GLY A 627 29.69 19.86 13.97
CA GLY A 627 30.40 19.98 12.69
C GLY A 627 31.93 19.96 12.75
N SER A 628 32.55 19.96 13.94
CA SER A 628 34.00 20.03 14.17
C SER A 628 34.63 18.65 14.39
N GLU A 629 35.88 18.46 13.96
CA GLU A 629 36.63 17.19 14.12
C GLU A 629 37.48 17.16 15.41
N GLU A 630 37.81 18.31 15.99
CA GLU A 630 38.70 18.40 17.16
C GLU A 630 37.95 18.20 18.48
N GLY A 631 37.41 19.30 19.04
CA GLY A 631 36.67 19.30 20.30
C GLY A 631 36.02 20.64 20.63
N TRP A 632 35.14 20.63 21.61
CA TRP A 632 34.35 21.76 22.09
C TRP A 632 33.99 21.60 23.57
N ALA A 633 33.68 22.70 24.25
CA ALA A 633 33.15 22.68 25.61
C ALA A 633 32.21 23.85 25.89
N ILE A 634 31.26 23.60 26.81
CA ILE A 634 30.39 24.58 27.47
C ILE A 634 30.66 24.47 28.97
N ILE A 635 31.04 25.57 29.61
CA ILE A 635 31.23 25.68 31.05
C ILE A 635 30.16 26.63 31.61
N SER A 636 29.37 26.12 32.56
CA SER A 636 28.24 26.80 33.17
C SER A 636 28.37 26.85 34.69
N ARG A 637 27.60 27.73 35.33
CA ARG A 637 27.41 27.75 36.78
C ARG A 637 25.92 27.95 37.10
N GLY A 638 25.23 26.86 37.40
CA GLY A 638 23.77 26.85 37.48
C GLY A 638 23.11 27.38 36.20
N SER A 639 21.91 27.94 36.35
CA SER A 639 20.99 28.27 35.25
C SER A 639 21.24 29.61 34.54
N PHE A 640 22.28 30.39 34.86
CA PHE A 640 22.34 31.81 34.49
C PHE A 640 23.37 32.20 33.41
N GLU A 641 24.56 31.59 33.40
CA GLU A 641 25.67 32.01 32.53
C GLU A 641 26.44 30.80 31.99
N MET A 642 26.77 30.83 30.71
CA MET A 642 27.48 29.76 30.02
C MET A 642 28.57 30.29 29.09
N ALA A 643 29.82 29.92 29.37
CA ALA A 643 30.96 30.15 28.50
C ALA A 643 31.08 28.97 27.50
N ARG A 644 31.35 29.25 26.23
CA ARG A 644 31.50 28.20 25.20
C ARG A 644 32.62 28.54 24.23
N ALA A 645 33.39 27.54 23.80
CA ALA A 645 34.45 27.71 22.81
C ALA A 645 34.83 26.39 22.12
N LYS A 646 35.65 26.50 21.07
CA LYS A 646 36.24 25.39 20.33
C LYS A 646 37.66 25.08 20.82
N SER A 647 38.09 23.85 20.52
CA SER A 647 39.40 23.23 20.78
C SER A 647 40.57 24.18 21.09
N ASP A 648 41.01 24.96 20.10
CA ASP A 648 42.18 25.84 20.13
C ASP A 648 41.98 27.03 21.07
N VAL A 649 40.82 27.69 20.98
CA VAL A 649 40.44 28.81 21.84
C VAL A 649 40.37 28.36 23.31
N LEU A 650 39.84 27.17 23.58
CA LEU A 650 39.80 26.59 24.93
C LEU A 650 41.18 26.35 25.51
N LEU A 651 42.04 25.60 24.80
CA LEU A 651 43.37 25.25 25.29
C LEU A 651 44.24 26.50 25.49
N ASN A 652 44.18 27.47 24.58
CA ASN A 652 44.92 28.73 24.71
C ASN A 652 44.41 29.56 25.90
N THR A 653 43.09 29.71 26.06
CA THR A 653 42.49 30.49 27.16
C THR A 653 42.80 29.90 28.53
N LEU A 654 42.72 28.58 28.66
CA LEU A 654 42.98 27.88 29.91
C LEU A 654 44.49 27.79 30.21
N GLY A 655 45.33 27.72 29.17
CA GLY A 655 46.79 27.81 29.30
C GLY A 655 47.24 29.18 29.82
N SER A 656 46.61 30.25 29.35
CA SER A 656 46.82 31.63 29.82
C SER A 656 46.02 32.01 31.08
N PHE A 657 45.59 31.04 31.91
CA PHE A 657 44.78 31.35 33.11
C PHE A 657 45.46 32.37 34.05
N GLU A 658 46.79 32.37 34.15
CA GLU A 658 47.53 33.33 34.98
C GLU A 658 47.28 34.80 34.59
N GLU A 659 46.93 35.07 33.32
CA GLU A 659 46.66 36.42 32.81
C GLU A 659 45.29 36.96 33.24
N TRP A 660 44.33 36.08 33.54
CA TRP A 660 42.95 36.44 33.88
C TRP A 660 42.46 35.87 35.22
N GLU A 661 43.32 35.19 35.98
CA GLU A 661 43.07 34.70 37.34
C GLU A 661 42.59 35.83 38.28
N GLY A 662 43.13 37.04 38.12
CA GLY A 662 42.69 38.23 38.86
C GLY A 662 41.24 38.63 38.55
N ASP A 663 40.86 38.60 37.26
CA ASP A 663 39.50 38.89 36.82
C ASP A 663 38.54 37.79 37.31
N ALA A 664 38.93 36.51 37.20
CA ALA A 664 38.14 35.37 37.69
C ALA A 664 37.78 35.48 39.18
N ARG A 665 38.69 36.01 40.00
CA ARG A 665 38.44 36.28 41.43
C ARG A 665 37.57 37.51 41.68
N ALA A 666 37.58 38.50 40.79
CA ALA A 666 36.86 39.76 40.95
C ALA A 666 35.40 39.71 40.48
N GLN A 667 35.14 39.11 39.31
CA GLN A 667 33.81 39.04 38.68
C GLN A 667 33.24 37.61 38.60
N GLY A 668 33.98 36.60 39.03
CA GLY A 668 33.59 35.19 38.97
C GLY A 668 34.14 34.47 37.73
N PHE A 669 34.29 33.15 37.84
CA PHE A 669 35.01 32.33 36.85
C PHE A 669 34.35 32.34 35.46
N VAL A 670 33.04 32.11 35.36
CA VAL A 670 32.33 32.06 34.07
C VAL A 670 32.25 33.45 33.39
N PRO A 671 31.90 34.56 34.07
CA PRO A 671 32.02 35.91 33.52
C PRO A 671 33.40 36.26 32.99
N ALA A 672 34.46 35.97 33.75
CA ALA A 672 35.84 36.26 33.33
C ALA A 672 36.26 35.42 32.11
N LEU A 673 35.86 34.14 32.08
CA LEU A 673 36.10 33.26 30.93
C LEU A 673 35.40 33.77 29.66
N ILE A 674 34.13 34.22 29.76
CA ILE A 674 33.39 34.84 28.65
C ILE A 674 34.10 36.12 28.18
N ALA A 675 34.49 37.00 29.11
CA ALA A 675 35.18 38.25 28.79
C ALA A 675 36.53 38.00 28.11
N TYR A 676 37.28 36.98 28.52
CA TYR A 676 38.55 36.60 27.91
C TYR A 676 38.37 35.99 26.50
N PHE A 677 37.38 35.11 26.29
CA PHE A 677 37.01 34.63 24.95
C PHE A 677 36.66 35.78 23.99
N LEU A 678 35.94 36.80 24.46
CA LEU A 678 35.62 37.99 23.66
C LEU A 678 36.87 38.82 23.29
N ARG A 679 37.91 38.84 24.12
CA ARG A 679 39.21 39.47 23.80
C ARG A 679 40.02 38.69 22.75
N LEU A 680 39.87 37.36 22.69
CA LEU A 680 40.59 36.51 21.75
C LEU A 680 39.91 36.36 20.37
N ARG A 681 38.63 36.75 20.22
CA ARG A 681 37.91 36.64 18.95
C ARG A 681 38.59 37.46 17.84
N THR A 682 39.23 36.79 16.89
CA THR A 682 39.66 37.42 15.63
C THR A 682 38.46 37.55 14.66
N PRO A 683 38.41 38.59 13.81
CA PRO A 683 37.28 38.84 12.89
C PRO A 683 37.19 37.87 11.69
N HIS A 684 37.90 36.72 11.73
CA HIS A 684 38.00 35.77 10.64
C HIS A 684 37.51 34.35 10.98
N HIS A 685 37.03 34.09 12.20
CA HIS A 685 36.43 32.81 12.55
C HIS A 685 35.00 32.69 11.98
N CYS A 686 34.74 31.60 11.26
CA CYS A 686 33.40 31.24 10.76
C CYS A 686 33.02 29.83 11.24
N ASN A 687 31.75 29.62 11.57
CA ASN A 687 31.24 28.30 11.93
C ASN A 687 30.91 27.47 10.68
N ARG A 688 31.12 26.16 10.77
CA ARG A 688 30.61 25.15 9.85
C ARG A 688 29.53 24.37 10.57
N VAL A 689 28.28 24.54 10.17
CA VAL A 689 27.14 23.77 10.69
C VAL A 689 26.90 22.60 9.74
N ILE A 690 26.78 21.38 10.28
CA ILE A 690 26.38 20.20 9.52
C ILE A 690 24.98 19.81 9.99
N LEU A 691 23.98 20.07 9.16
CA LEU A 691 22.63 19.57 9.39
C LEU A 691 22.45 18.21 8.69
N PRO A 692 21.77 17.22 9.29
CA PRO A 692 21.52 15.91 8.67
C PRO A 692 20.59 16.04 7.46
N GLY A 693 21.20 16.23 6.28
CA GLY A 693 20.56 16.72 5.06
C GLY A 693 19.70 15.70 4.32
N VAL A 694 18.50 15.42 4.81
CA VAL A 694 17.38 14.83 4.04
C VAL A 694 16.07 15.41 4.57
N GLY A 695 15.16 15.85 3.70
CA GLY A 695 13.87 16.46 4.08
C GLY A 695 13.82 17.97 3.89
N GLY A 696 12.61 18.49 3.64
CA GLY A 696 12.36 19.90 3.26
C GLY A 696 12.56 20.93 4.37
N ASP A 697 12.88 20.48 5.59
CA ASP A 697 12.93 21.30 6.79
C ASP A 697 14.23 22.12 6.91
N VAL A 698 15.27 21.79 6.13
CA VAL A 698 16.55 22.51 6.13
C VAL A 698 16.38 23.90 5.49
N PRO A 699 16.47 25.00 6.27
CA PRO A 699 16.20 26.35 5.77
C PRO A 699 17.12 26.73 4.61
N GLU A 700 16.60 27.50 3.66
CA GLU A 700 17.37 27.96 2.49
C GLU A 700 18.47 28.95 2.85
N VAL A 701 18.28 29.71 3.93
CA VAL A 701 19.20 30.75 4.40
C VAL A 701 19.49 30.53 5.88
N ILE A 702 20.74 30.20 6.20
CA ILE A 702 21.29 30.23 7.55
C ILE A 702 22.34 31.35 7.58
N VAL A 703 22.44 32.05 8.71
CA VAL A 703 23.46 33.05 8.96
C VAL A 703 24.40 32.53 10.05
N CYS A 704 25.69 32.82 9.92
CA CYS A 704 26.71 32.37 10.84
C CYS A 704 26.65 33.16 12.15
N SER A 705 26.46 32.47 13.28
CA SER A 705 26.38 33.06 14.63
C SER A 705 27.64 33.80 15.08
N GLU A 706 28.81 33.52 14.49
CA GLU A 706 30.08 34.22 14.83
C GLU A 706 30.31 35.47 13.99
N CYS A 707 30.03 35.44 12.68
CA CYS A 707 30.43 36.49 11.75
C CYS A 707 29.26 37.24 11.08
N GLY A 708 28.00 36.84 11.34
CA GLY A 708 26.80 37.50 10.82
C GLY A 708 26.58 37.42 9.31
N ARG A 709 27.41 36.65 8.58
CA ARG A 709 27.29 36.44 7.13
C ARG A 709 26.39 35.26 6.82
N GLN A 710 25.70 35.32 5.69
CA GLN A 710 24.97 34.18 5.14
C GLN A 710 25.92 33.01 4.87
N MET A 711 25.53 31.81 5.28
CA MET A 711 26.27 30.58 5.07
C MET A 711 25.90 29.97 3.71
N GLU A 712 26.90 29.41 3.02
CA GLU A 712 26.71 28.70 1.76
C GLU A 712 26.19 27.28 2.01
N LYS A 713 25.17 26.86 1.26
CA LYS A 713 24.54 25.54 1.36
C LYS A 713 25.27 24.54 0.46
N PHE A 714 25.95 23.57 1.07
CA PHE A 714 26.62 22.47 0.37
C PHE A 714 26.06 21.11 0.79
N PHE A 715 25.98 20.17 -0.15
CA PHE A 715 25.72 18.76 0.15
C PHE A 715 27.04 18.05 0.47
N MET A 716 27.07 17.28 1.55
CA MET A 716 28.25 16.51 1.97
C MET A 716 27.93 15.02 1.96
N TYR A 717 28.65 14.26 1.14
CA TYR A 717 28.65 12.81 1.21
C TYR A 717 29.82 12.38 2.09
N ARG A 718 29.55 11.80 3.26
CA ARG A 718 30.55 11.20 4.15
C ARG A 718 30.45 9.68 4.03
N CYS A 719 31.52 9.02 3.61
CA CYS A 719 31.59 7.57 3.67
C CYS A 719 31.82 7.13 5.12
N CYS A 720 31.13 6.09 5.57
CA CYS A 720 31.45 5.44 6.83
C CYS A 720 32.73 4.60 6.60
N ALA A 721 33.80 4.93 7.32
CA ALA A 721 34.96 4.07 7.47
C ALA A 721 35.02 3.64 8.94
N ASP A 722 35.21 2.34 9.17
CA ASP A 722 35.07 1.63 10.46
C ASP A 722 36.14 1.99 11.53
#